data_AF-A0A2E9R015-F1
#
_entry.id   AF-A0A2E9R015-F1
#
_cell.length_a   1.000
_cell.length_b   1.000
_cell.length_c   1.000
_cell.angle_alpha   90.00
_cell.angle_beta   90.00
_cell.angle_gamma   90.00
#
_symmetry.space_group_name_H-M   'P 1'
#
loop_
_entity.id
_entity.type
_entity.pdbx_description
1 polymer ?
#
loop_
_entity_poly.entity_id
_entity_poly.type
_entity_poly.pdbx_seq_one_letter_code
_entity_poly.pdbx_strand_id
1 'polypeptide(L)'
;MISSHFVKEKRMLSPRRIRMYFMFAILAVWALSACECPAESGLGGTRHLEASPDSLTFDAQEGEEQEKLVRIIAKVGTTRIESIELIRGKDYFSIVDGLPTEFPFDLEEGQEIRLKVKYKAPGGNASPIGTIRALSDSSIPAEGKLDIQLLAQSNDQRLRLTPNPVSFGAVKDGESKTITVTGENIGSAILKMENIVPGASNSPAFSFEGLPKVPKEVAPGETFTFKVTYKPTPRKPDLGTLDFSCKGNCSPVDPEATNRKDPFLLKLNGTLAAPSLKVEPLTLDFGVVEAGNTVSKKFKMTNNGSALLEISEIALKAGSSGAFLMPTISNIIIEPGSSKEVAVQYRPSTGSEDKGTIEVKSNDGARPVVPVQLIGKVSAPNIQVSPTTLNFGRVGAKKVLNVNITNTGDKPLVVDPAVMVAGTSPEFSFEKAPTQLTIPPNGVEKLAVVYTPKDKVDDVGKIQIKSNDPDTPTVEVILKGQGTGLNACDLVPAPTQVNFGTIVLGKTKTVSVKFTNQGNVDCKISTITTFVDRGIFPVAYQGPNPFVLPSLPAGCPTGTCNPPLEVKAGNSITIDVSFTPLLEKENKLPIGGSNDFTGGLDLAINATPSKKSVPLRGLPAKSCIEAVPTTIDFGLVQTNCSSRNEKLDIYNTCDKDITVSKFEFTSTNSTQSSEGFSIVKMDNLPFTIKPLQSAQISLKYTAKAPVNQAQDAINLTHTVTIQSPLAIPLAANETTTADQTDTFKQSKRPKIDILFVVDNSGSMGNEQQSLGNNFTSFIKWALTLNVDFQIGVTTTDVKKNNPLGGTGGPGELYGSPKIMTNNTPNLETIFRQNATVGTGGSSDERGLEAARLALSPPTITTGTNKGFLRKDASLSVIVISDEADGSSQPVQYYLNFFLGIKGVRNKDLFRFHGIIGYDPATKKNQCQGSGGQGVSTGRYLSMIQSTGGVVASICNANWSQTLSNIGTVIFGLKRQFFLTRAADPKSIVVKVDGVVVNTSATTWTYDPINNSIDFDKAPKAGSTIQVEYKAICF
;
A
#
# COMPACT_ATOMS: atom_id res chain seq x y z
N MET A 1 33.76 2.73 -12.81
CA MET A 1 33.97 3.61 -13.97
C MET A 1 32.85 4.64 -14.00
N ILE A 2 33.21 5.93 -13.83
CA ILE A 2 32.73 7.18 -14.48
C ILE A 2 31.38 7.02 -15.26
N SER A 3 30.30 7.82 -15.09
CA SER A 3 30.17 9.28 -14.94
C SER A 3 28.73 9.75 -14.59
N SER A 4 28.63 10.89 -13.88
CA SER A 4 27.70 12.06 -14.06
C SER A 4 26.17 11.87 -14.16
N HIS A 5 25.27 12.71 -13.62
CA HIS A 5 25.32 14.02 -12.94
C HIS A 5 23.88 14.43 -12.49
N PHE A 6 23.78 15.58 -11.77
CA PHE A 6 22.60 16.39 -11.38
C PHE A 6 21.88 16.02 -10.04
N VAL A 7 21.63 16.92 -9.08
CA VAL A 7 21.93 18.36 -8.93
C VAL A 7 21.81 18.82 -7.45
N LYS A 8 22.75 19.71 -7.05
CA LYS A 8 22.78 20.88 -6.12
C LYS A 8 21.93 20.93 -4.83
N GLU A 9 22.55 21.05 -3.64
CA GLU A 9 23.08 22.25 -2.94
C GLU A 9 21.97 23.13 -2.31
N LYS A 10 22.00 23.66 -1.07
CA LYS A 10 23.11 24.22 -0.26
C LYS A 10 22.56 24.56 1.15
N ARG A 11 23.26 24.35 2.28
CA ARG A 11 24.03 25.34 3.11
C ARG A 11 24.14 24.80 4.55
N MET A 12 25.08 25.10 5.46
CA MET A 12 26.45 25.67 5.59
C MET A 12 26.67 25.81 7.14
N LEU A 13 27.69 25.23 7.79
CA LEU A 13 29.07 25.71 8.11
C LEU A 13 29.25 26.84 9.19
N SER A 14 29.83 26.47 10.36
CA SER A 14 30.95 27.01 11.23
C SER A 14 31.48 28.50 11.17
N PRO A 15 32.56 28.95 11.90
CA PRO A 15 32.91 29.07 13.36
C PRO A 15 33.62 30.45 13.76
N ARG A 16 34.26 30.55 14.98
CA ARG A 16 35.43 31.39 15.46
C ARG A 16 35.28 32.70 16.33
N ARG A 17 36.12 32.78 17.41
CA ARG A 17 37.07 33.86 17.91
C ARG A 17 36.86 34.72 19.21
N ILE A 18 37.91 34.69 20.08
CA ILE A 18 38.68 35.78 20.81
C ILE A 18 38.17 36.42 22.14
N ARG A 19 38.98 36.38 23.24
CA ARG A 19 39.71 37.54 23.85
C ARG A 19 40.64 37.15 25.04
N MET A 20 41.69 37.95 25.21
CA MET A 20 42.94 37.79 25.98
C MET A 20 43.35 39.17 26.58
N TYR A 21 43.80 39.22 27.84
CA TYR A 21 44.76 40.12 28.57
C TYR A 21 44.73 41.68 28.57
N PHE A 22 45.37 42.22 29.65
CA PHE A 22 46.00 43.55 29.95
C PHE A 22 45.32 44.34 31.10
N MET A 23 45.81 44.51 32.34
CA MET A 23 47.09 44.95 32.99
C MET A 23 47.45 46.46 32.94
N PHE A 24 47.45 47.08 34.13
CA PHE A 24 48.40 48.04 34.77
C PHE A 24 48.53 49.54 34.40
N ALA A 25 48.81 50.31 35.48
CA ALA A 25 49.73 51.46 35.62
C ALA A 25 49.25 52.86 35.15
N ILE A 26 49.61 54.04 35.69
CA ILE A 26 50.53 54.61 36.72
C ILE A 26 50.14 56.12 36.78
N LEU A 27 49.87 56.76 37.94
CA LEU A 27 50.79 57.55 38.79
C LEU A 27 51.46 58.80 38.15
N ALA A 28 51.24 59.94 38.82
CA ALA A 28 52.12 61.12 39.00
C ALA A 28 52.34 62.12 37.84
N VAL A 29 52.28 63.43 38.16
CA VAL A 29 53.46 64.28 38.43
C VAL A 29 53.05 65.79 38.45
N TRP A 30 53.37 66.49 39.56
CA TRP A 30 53.95 67.86 39.75
C TRP A 30 53.49 69.05 38.87
N ALA A 31 53.63 70.33 39.21
CA ALA A 31 53.90 71.17 40.38
C ALA A 31 53.98 72.63 39.84
N LEU A 32 54.00 73.61 40.74
CA LEU A 32 54.65 74.93 40.59
C LEU A 32 53.99 76.04 39.73
N SER A 33 53.42 77.00 40.47
CA SER A 33 53.75 78.45 40.51
C SER A 33 53.76 79.29 39.23
N ALA A 34 52.82 80.26 39.22
CA ALA A 34 53.02 81.70 39.08
C ALA A 34 54.16 82.24 38.18
N CYS A 35 53.78 83.08 37.20
CA CYS A 35 54.32 84.44 37.13
C CYS A 35 53.41 85.35 36.30
N GLU A 36 53.21 86.56 36.83
CA GLU A 36 52.57 87.72 36.22
C GLU A 36 53.36 88.24 35.01
N CYS A 37 52.67 88.92 34.07
CA CYS A 37 53.24 90.07 33.36
C CYS A 37 52.09 91.03 32.94
N PRO A 38 52.24 92.35 33.18
CA PRO A 38 51.20 93.36 32.97
C PRO A 38 51.28 94.12 31.64
N ALA A 39 50.13 94.71 31.27
CA ALA A 39 49.88 95.97 30.54
C ALA A 39 50.56 96.24 29.16
N GLU A 40 49.77 96.47 28.12
CA GLU A 40 49.51 97.81 27.53
C GLU A 40 48.79 97.75 26.15
N SER A 41 47.77 98.62 26.01
CA SER A 41 47.22 99.32 24.84
C SER A 41 47.33 98.78 23.39
N GLY A 42 46.16 98.76 22.71
CA GLY A 42 46.01 99.37 21.38
C GLY A 42 45.48 98.49 20.24
N LEU A 43 44.28 98.87 19.74
CA LEU A 43 43.73 98.64 18.38
C LEU A 43 43.16 97.25 18.02
N GLY A 44 41.82 97.17 18.05
CA GLY A 44 40.97 96.10 17.53
C GLY A 44 39.75 95.93 18.46
N GLY A 45 38.61 96.58 18.15
CA GLY A 45 37.47 96.65 19.07
C GLY A 45 36.93 95.25 19.45
N THR A 46 37.16 94.85 20.70
CA THR A 46 36.66 93.61 21.30
C THR A 46 35.14 93.68 21.42
N ARG A 47 34.44 92.86 20.64
CA ARG A 47 32.98 92.69 20.68
C ARG A 47 32.70 91.45 21.52
N HIS A 48 32.11 91.60 22.70
CA HIS A 48 31.97 90.51 23.68
C HIS A 48 30.52 90.22 24.03
N LEU A 49 30.13 88.93 23.95
CA LEU A 49 28.83 88.43 24.37
C LEU A 49 28.95 87.73 25.73
N GLU A 50 28.01 88.03 26.63
CA GLU A 50 27.89 87.35 27.93
C GLU A 50 26.51 86.69 28.07
N ALA A 51 26.48 85.53 28.72
CA ALA A 51 25.25 84.87 29.11
C ALA A 51 24.94 85.11 30.59
N SER A 52 23.68 85.36 30.95
CA SER A 52 23.25 85.50 32.34
C SER A 52 21.96 84.70 32.60
N PRO A 53 22.00 83.64 33.44
CA PRO A 53 23.22 83.05 34.06
C PRO A 53 24.11 82.35 33.01
N ASP A 54 25.40 82.18 33.33
CA ASP A 54 26.42 81.57 32.45
C ASP A 54 26.11 80.10 32.10
N SER A 55 25.26 79.44 32.91
CA SER A 55 24.73 78.09 32.66
C SER A 55 23.34 77.92 33.27
N LEU A 56 22.58 76.94 32.77
CA LEU A 56 21.28 76.55 33.32
C LEU A 56 21.33 75.13 33.89
N THR A 57 20.87 74.94 35.12
CA THR A 57 20.74 73.61 35.76
C THR A 57 19.27 73.25 35.94
N PHE A 58 18.89 72.00 35.64
CA PHE A 58 17.53 71.47 35.73
C PHE A 58 17.45 70.26 36.68
N ASP A 59 16.39 70.18 37.48
CA ASP A 59 16.22 69.18 38.56
C ASP A 59 14.84 68.47 38.48
N ALA A 60 14.45 68.04 37.28
CA ALA A 60 13.16 67.42 37.02
C ALA A 60 13.16 65.90 37.27
N GLN A 61 12.02 65.35 37.72
CA GLN A 61 11.83 63.90 37.87
C GLN A 61 11.57 63.23 36.51
N GLU A 62 11.84 61.92 36.41
CA GLU A 62 11.66 61.13 35.17
C GLU A 62 10.28 61.39 34.53
N GLY A 63 10.28 61.92 33.30
CA GLY A 63 9.07 62.24 32.53
C GLY A 63 8.50 63.65 32.72
N GLU A 64 8.97 64.43 33.69
CA GLU A 64 8.57 65.84 33.89
C GLU A 64 9.35 66.80 32.98
N GLU A 65 8.74 67.94 32.67
CA GLU A 65 9.31 69.00 31.84
C GLU A 65 9.49 70.29 32.64
N GLN A 66 10.65 70.94 32.54
CA GLN A 66 10.98 72.19 33.24
C GLN A 66 11.52 73.24 32.26
N GLU A 67 11.09 74.50 32.39
CA GLU A 67 11.56 75.62 31.57
C GLU A 67 12.36 76.63 32.40
N LYS A 68 13.49 77.11 31.87
CA LYS A 68 14.31 78.18 32.46
C LYS A 68 14.74 79.19 31.40
N LEU A 69 15.00 80.42 31.82
CA LEU A 69 15.40 81.53 30.96
C LEU A 69 16.89 81.81 31.09
N VAL A 70 17.56 82.05 29.96
CA VAL A 70 18.92 82.61 29.90
C VAL A 70 18.94 83.83 28.98
N ARG A 71 19.75 84.83 29.33
CA ARG A 71 19.89 86.06 28.55
C ARG A 71 21.26 86.12 27.89
N ILE A 72 21.32 86.56 26.64
CA ILE A 72 22.56 86.83 25.90
C ILE A 72 22.65 88.33 25.69
N ILE A 73 23.72 88.95 26.17
CA ILE A 73 23.89 90.41 26.25
C ILE A 73 25.16 90.80 25.49
N ALA A 74 25.07 91.81 24.63
CA ALA A 74 26.26 92.44 24.06
C ALA A 74 26.87 93.40 25.09
N LYS A 75 28.02 93.03 25.65
CA LYS A 75 28.65 93.74 26.78
C LYS A 75 29.49 94.94 26.35
N VAL A 76 30.13 94.86 25.19
CA VAL A 76 31.03 95.90 24.65
C VAL A 76 30.87 95.93 23.14
N GLY A 77 30.52 97.10 22.58
CA GLY A 77 30.30 97.32 21.16
C GLY A 77 29.04 96.66 20.59
N THR A 78 28.47 97.25 19.53
CA THR A 78 27.46 96.58 18.71
C THR A 78 28.05 95.29 18.15
N THR A 79 27.36 94.16 18.29
CA THR A 79 27.84 92.83 17.88
C THR A 79 26.84 92.19 16.92
N ARG A 80 27.29 91.73 15.74
CA ARG A 80 26.39 91.08 14.79
C ARG A 80 26.29 89.60 15.12
N ILE A 81 25.11 89.15 15.52
CA ILE A 81 24.84 87.75 15.82
C ILE A 81 24.55 87.02 14.51
N GLU A 82 25.37 86.02 14.19
CA GLU A 82 25.25 85.19 13.00
C GLU A 82 24.33 83.99 13.20
N SER A 83 24.35 83.39 14.40
CA SER A 83 23.47 82.27 14.73
C SER A 83 23.36 82.06 16.24
N ILE A 84 22.25 81.46 16.68
CA ILE A 84 22.09 80.92 18.03
C ILE A 84 21.47 79.52 17.89
N GLU A 85 22.19 78.49 18.34
CA GLU A 85 21.76 77.10 18.19
C GLU A 85 22.03 76.26 19.44
N LEU A 86 21.10 75.35 19.75
CA LEU A 86 21.38 74.28 20.71
C LEU A 86 22.25 73.21 20.04
N ILE A 87 23.56 73.29 20.19
CA ILE A 87 24.50 72.42 19.46
C ILE A 87 24.67 71.04 20.10
N ARG A 88 24.31 70.88 21.38
CA ARG A 88 24.42 69.61 22.11
C ARG A 88 23.21 69.41 23.01
N GLY A 89 22.73 68.17 23.09
CA GLY A 89 21.64 67.78 23.97
C GLY A 89 20.23 68.02 23.40
N LYS A 90 20.09 68.15 22.07
CA LYS A 90 18.79 68.35 21.38
C LYS A 90 17.73 67.30 21.72
N ASP A 91 18.14 66.10 22.13
CA ASP A 91 17.22 65.01 22.53
C ASP A 91 16.51 65.29 23.87
N TYR A 92 17.07 66.19 24.69
CA TYR A 92 16.62 66.44 26.06
C TYR A 92 16.29 67.91 26.33
N PHE A 93 16.92 68.83 25.58
CA PHE A 93 16.73 70.27 25.69
C PHE A 93 16.17 70.85 24.39
N SER A 94 15.37 71.91 24.50
CA SER A 94 14.87 72.66 23.34
C SER A 94 14.72 74.15 23.69
N ILE A 95 15.07 75.05 22.77
CA ILE A 95 14.74 76.47 22.88
C ILE A 95 13.30 76.62 22.41
N VAL A 96 12.40 76.96 23.32
CA VAL A 96 10.95 76.99 23.07
C VAL A 96 10.41 78.39 22.80
N ASP A 97 11.14 79.44 23.18
CA ASP A 97 10.74 80.83 22.98
C ASP A 97 11.94 81.79 22.99
N GLY A 98 11.79 82.95 22.35
CA GLY A 98 12.76 84.07 22.36
C GLY A 98 13.92 83.98 21.36
N LEU A 99 13.94 82.97 20.46
CA LEU A 99 14.93 82.87 19.39
C LEU A 99 14.55 83.80 18.21
N PRO A 100 15.45 84.69 17.75
CA PRO A 100 15.19 85.56 16.60
C PRO A 100 14.90 84.78 15.31
N THR A 101 14.01 85.29 14.45
CA THR A 101 13.56 84.60 13.23
C THR A 101 14.41 84.88 11.99
N GLU A 102 15.23 85.93 12.00
CA GLU A 102 16.15 86.28 10.91
C GLU A 102 17.57 86.49 11.45
N PHE A 103 18.56 85.97 10.71
CA PHE A 103 19.98 86.14 10.98
C PHE A 103 20.71 86.51 9.67
N PRO A 104 21.81 87.28 9.71
CA PRO A 104 22.41 87.90 10.89
C PRO A 104 21.77 89.24 11.26
N PHE A 105 21.69 89.56 12.55
CA PHE A 105 21.20 90.86 13.06
C PHE A 105 22.21 91.49 14.05
N ASP A 106 22.12 92.81 14.22
CA ASP A 106 23.00 93.56 15.13
C ASP A 106 22.37 93.70 16.51
N LEU A 107 23.14 93.38 17.56
CA LEU A 107 22.79 93.60 18.96
C LEU A 107 23.66 94.74 19.49
N GLU A 108 23.06 95.90 19.77
CA GLU A 108 23.80 97.08 20.27
C GLU A 108 24.32 96.87 21.70
N GLU A 109 25.37 97.60 22.08
CA GLU A 109 25.95 97.52 23.42
C GLU A 109 24.89 97.76 24.50
N GLY A 110 24.77 96.82 25.44
CA GLY A 110 23.78 96.81 26.51
C GLY A 110 22.43 96.17 26.15
N GLN A 111 22.16 95.84 24.88
CA GLN A 111 20.96 95.11 24.49
C GLN A 111 21.07 93.61 24.80
N GLU A 112 19.92 92.97 25.06
CA GLU A 112 19.84 91.56 25.44
C GLU A 112 18.77 90.79 24.66
N ILE A 113 19.04 89.50 24.42
CA ILE A 113 18.08 88.51 23.92
C ILE A 113 17.77 87.55 25.07
N ARG A 114 16.49 87.22 25.27
CA ARG A 114 16.07 86.28 26.33
C ARG A 114 15.60 84.97 25.71
N LEU A 115 16.33 83.89 25.92
CA LEU A 115 16.00 82.56 25.42
C LEU A 115 15.34 81.72 26.52
N LYS A 116 14.19 81.12 26.22
CA LYS A 116 13.52 80.17 27.09
C LYS A 116 13.86 78.74 26.69
N VAL A 117 14.51 78.02 27.60
CA VAL A 117 15.03 76.67 27.37
C VAL A 117 14.22 75.68 28.19
N LYS A 118 13.67 74.68 27.52
CA LYS A 118 12.91 73.57 28.11
C LYS A 118 13.78 72.33 28.21
N TYR A 119 13.71 71.61 29.33
CA TYR A 119 14.31 70.31 29.58
C TYR A 119 13.23 69.26 29.86
N LYS A 120 13.37 68.07 29.28
CA LYS A 120 12.57 66.89 29.61
C LYS A 120 13.46 65.81 30.20
N ALA A 121 13.20 65.41 31.46
CA ALA A 121 14.04 64.44 32.15
C ALA A 121 13.89 63.03 31.57
N PRO A 122 14.99 62.39 31.10
CA PRO A 122 14.95 61.02 30.61
C PRO A 122 14.83 60.03 31.77
N GLY A 123 14.41 58.80 31.44
CA GLY A 123 14.41 57.72 32.42
C GLY A 123 15.79 57.14 32.73
N GLY A 124 16.03 56.87 34.02
CA GLY A 124 17.29 56.30 34.52
C GLY A 124 18.37 57.32 34.91
N ASN A 125 19.60 56.84 35.16
CA ASN A 125 20.68 57.62 35.79
C ASN A 125 21.44 58.52 34.79
N ALA A 126 20.82 58.91 33.69
CA ALA A 126 21.45 59.80 32.73
C ALA A 126 21.34 61.24 33.25
N SER A 127 22.49 61.89 33.45
CA SER A 127 22.59 63.33 33.69
C SER A 127 23.02 64.00 32.38
N PRO A 128 22.09 64.24 31.42
CA PRO A 128 22.45 64.79 30.13
C PRO A 128 23.01 66.21 30.27
N ILE A 129 23.99 66.51 29.42
CA ILE A 129 24.60 67.85 29.30
C ILE A 129 24.25 68.40 27.92
N GLY A 130 23.69 69.61 27.89
CA GLY A 130 23.41 70.37 26.67
C GLY A 130 24.28 71.61 26.56
N THR A 131 24.36 72.19 25.36
CA THR A 131 25.09 73.46 25.14
C THR A 131 24.38 74.28 24.08
N ILE A 132 24.04 75.53 24.40
CA ILE A 132 23.58 76.53 23.44
C ILE A 132 24.78 77.37 23.01
N ARG A 133 24.98 77.55 21.71
CA ARG A 133 26.04 78.36 21.14
C ARG A 133 25.47 79.55 20.41
N ALA A 134 25.94 80.75 20.73
CA ALA A 134 25.76 81.94 19.91
C ALA A 134 27.07 82.26 19.17
N LEU A 135 26.99 82.50 17.86
CA LEU A 135 28.11 82.94 17.03
C LEU A 135 27.92 84.40 16.62
N SER A 136 29.00 85.16 16.58
CA SER A 136 29.03 86.55 16.12
C SER A 136 30.13 86.82 15.11
N ASP A 137 30.03 87.97 14.45
CA ASP A 137 30.97 88.48 13.44
C ASP A 137 32.33 88.96 14.00
N SER A 138 32.63 88.69 15.28
CA SER A 138 33.87 89.14 15.90
C SER A 138 35.09 88.50 15.23
N SER A 139 36.07 89.33 14.87
CA SER A 139 37.32 88.89 14.24
C SER A 139 38.27 88.16 15.21
N ILE A 140 37.94 88.09 16.51
CA ILE A 140 38.68 87.30 17.51
C ILE A 140 37.90 85.99 17.75
N PRO A 141 38.46 84.81 17.40
CA PRO A 141 37.72 83.54 17.47
C PRO A 141 37.15 83.16 18.86
N ALA A 142 37.80 83.62 19.94
CA ALA A 142 37.35 83.36 21.31
C ALA A 142 36.18 84.27 21.75
N GLU A 143 36.00 85.42 21.11
CA GLU A 143 34.91 86.37 21.38
C GLU A 143 33.77 86.26 20.35
N GLY A 144 34.04 85.65 19.19
CA GLY A 144 33.04 85.32 18.16
C GLY A 144 32.12 84.15 18.52
N LYS A 145 32.26 83.56 19.71
CA LYS A 145 31.52 82.37 20.13
C LYS A 145 31.25 82.36 21.64
N LEU A 146 29.98 82.28 22.01
CA LEU A 146 29.51 82.10 23.39
C LEU A 146 28.80 80.75 23.56
N ASP A 147 29.33 79.90 24.44
CA ASP A 147 28.72 78.59 24.79
C ASP A 147 28.10 78.64 26.19
N ILE A 148 26.79 78.39 26.27
CA ILE A 148 26.00 78.32 27.51
C ILE A 148 25.73 76.85 27.85
N GLN A 149 26.21 76.38 29.00
CA GLN A 149 26.03 74.99 29.40
C GLN A 149 24.66 74.75 30.02
N LEU A 150 24.04 73.61 29.69
CA LEU A 150 22.80 73.10 30.27
C LEU A 150 23.12 71.82 31.04
N LEU A 151 22.85 71.78 32.34
CA LEU A 151 23.17 70.68 33.25
C LEU A 151 21.90 70.09 33.86
N ALA A 152 21.87 68.78 34.13
CA ALA A 152 20.76 68.13 34.83
C ALA A 152 21.26 67.10 35.87
N GLN A 153 20.55 66.93 37.01
CA GLN A 153 20.82 65.90 38.02
C GLN A 153 19.78 64.76 37.98
N SER A 154 20.21 63.49 38.17
CA SER A 154 19.33 62.30 38.18
C SER A 154 18.85 61.90 39.58
N ASN A 155 17.56 61.54 39.74
CA ASN A 155 16.89 61.17 41.00
C ASN A 155 16.54 59.66 41.05
N ASP A 156 17.33 58.82 41.75
CA ASP A 156 17.27 57.33 41.70
C ASP A 156 17.10 56.71 43.11
N GLN A 157 15.92 56.15 43.41
CA GLN A 157 15.60 55.46 44.68
C GLN A 157 15.72 53.93 44.51
N ARG A 158 16.46 53.21 45.37
CA ARG A 158 16.69 51.74 45.18
C ARG A 158 16.77 50.95 46.48
N LEU A 159 15.99 49.89 46.60
CA LEU A 159 16.02 48.99 47.76
C LEU A 159 16.80 47.70 47.45
N ARG A 160 17.71 47.31 48.37
CA ARG A 160 18.35 45.99 48.38
C ARG A 160 17.95 45.23 49.64
N LEU A 161 17.52 43.98 49.50
CA LEU A 161 17.24 43.06 50.61
C LEU A 161 18.24 41.91 50.60
N THR A 162 18.87 41.62 51.74
CA THR A 162 19.89 40.56 51.86
C THR A 162 19.62 39.69 53.10
N PRO A 163 19.53 38.35 52.96
CA PRO A 163 19.50 37.59 51.71
C PRO A 163 18.15 37.70 50.97
N ASN A 164 18.17 37.70 49.63
CA ASN A 164 16.97 37.58 48.78
C ASN A 164 17.32 36.71 47.55
N PRO A 165 16.78 35.47 47.40
CA PRO A 165 15.77 34.84 48.26
C PRO A 165 16.31 34.44 49.64
N VAL A 166 15.41 34.33 50.63
CA VAL A 166 15.67 33.68 51.92
C VAL A 166 15.34 32.19 51.79
N SER A 167 16.34 31.33 51.98
CA SER A 167 16.16 29.86 51.95
C SER A 167 16.39 29.25 53.32
N PHE A 168 15.40 28.52 53.82
CA PHE A 168 15.46 27.84 55.12
C PHE A 168 16.01 26.41 55.02
N GLY A 169 16.00 25.81 53.83
CA GLY A 169 16.37 24.41 53.61
C GLY A 169 15.28 23.43 54.06
N ALA A 170 15.69 22.18 54.35
CA ALA A 170 14.81 21.18 54.94
C ALA A 170 14.79 21.32 56.47
N VAL A 171 13.60 21.51 57.06
CA VAL A 171 13.40 21.59 58.51
C VAL A 171 12.50 20.44 58.93
N LYS A 172 12.75 19.85 60.10
CA LYS A 172 11.99 18.70 60.60
C LYS A 172 10.56 19.11 60.99
N ASP A 173 9.65 18.15 60.99
CA ASP A 173 8.29 18.38 61.45
C ASP A 173 8.28 18.86 62.92
N GLY A 174 7.45 19.85 63.23
CA GLY A 174 7.36 20.47 64.55
C GLY A 174 8.45 21.50 64.90
N GLU A 175 9.58 21.54 64.20
CA GLU A 175 10.66 22.53 64.42
C GLU A 175 10.44 23.84 63.62
N SER A 176 11.16 24.90 63.99
CA SER A 176 11.15 26.16 63.23
C SER A 176 12.55 26.75 63.10
N LYS A 177 12.79 27.53 62.05
CA LYS A 177 14.08 28.19 61.76
C LYS A 177 13.86 29.67 61.46
N THR A 178 14.66 30.54 62.04
CA THR A 178 14.56 32.01 61.87
C THR A 178 15.80 32.55 61.17
N ILE A 179 15.61 33.43 60.18
CA ILE A 179 16.67 34.15 59.44
C ILE A 179 16.39 35.66 59.53
N THR A 180 17.42 36.45 59.83
CA THR A 180 17.35 37.92 59.80
C THR A 180 17.65 38.44 58.38
N VAL A 181 16.85 39.38 57.90
CA VAL A 181 16.99 40.06 56.60
C VAL A 181 17.32 41.53 56.83
N THR A 182 18.28 42.05 56.07
CA THR A 182 18.69 43.46 56.07
C THR A 182 18.24 44.14 54.77
N GLY A 183 17.53 45.26 54.89
CA GLY A 183 17.19 46.17 53.80
C GLY A 183 18.06 47.41 53.80
N GLU A 184 18.46 47.90 52.62
CA GLU A 184 19.32 49.07 52.43
C GLU A 184 18.83 49.92 51.25
N ASN A 185 18.79 51.25 51.41
CA ASN A 185 18.64 52.14 50.26
C ASN A 185 19.99 52.34 49.57
N ILE A 186 20.17 51.73 48.40
CA ILE A 186 21.40 51.82 47.59
C ILE A 186 21.30 52.88 46.47
N GLY A 187 20.22 53.66 46.44
CA GLY A 187 20.00 54.74 45.47
C GLY A 187 20.65 56.06 45.88
N SER A 188 20.67 57.05 44.99
CA SER A 188 21.16 58.42 45.26
C SER A 188 20.09 59.33 45.87
N ALA A 189 18.82 58.90 45.91
CA ALA A 189 17.69 59.65 46.45
C ALA A 189 17.02 58.96 47.65
N ILE A 190 16.27 59.71 48.44
CA ILE A 190 15.52 59.19 49.59
C ILE A 190 14.45 58.21 49.12
N LEU A 191 14.52 56.95 49.57
CA LEU A 191 13.56 55.90 49.28
C LEU A 191 12.31 56.09 50.15
N LYS A 192 11.14 56.31 49.53
CA LYS A 192 9.87 56.50 50.24
C LYS A 192 9.03 55.22 50.22
N MET A 193 9.22 54.33 51.19
CA MET A 193 8.45 53.09 51.30
C MET A 193 7.02 53.37 51.79
N GLU A 194 6.02 52.91 51.04
CA GLU A 194 4.59 53.12 51.31
C GLU A 194 3.94 51.91 51.98
N ASN A 195 4.24 50.69 51.52
CA ASN A 195 3.61 49.46 52.00
C ASN A 195 4.62 48.31 52.10
N ILE A 196 4.48 47.48 53.15
CA ILE A 196 5.17 46.20 53.31
C ILE A 196 4.12 45.17 53.70
N VAL A 197 3.81 44.25 52.79
CA VAL A 197 2.74 43.26 52.99
C VAL A 197 3.19 41.88 52.54
N PRO A 198 2.81 40.78 53.23
CA PRO A 198 3.01 39.44 52.70
C PRO A 198 2.25 39.28 51.38
N GLY A 199 2.89 38.68 50.37
CA GLY A 199 2.25 38.46 49.08
C GLY A 199 1.04 37.53 49.18
N ALA A 200 0.11 37.65 48.23
CA ALA A 200 -1.18 36.93 48.26
C ALA A 200 -1.04 35.40 48.30
N SER A 201 0.10 34.85 47.87
CA SER A 201 0.39 33.41 47.85
C SER A 201 1.40 32.98 48.93
N ASN A 202 1.61 33.79 49.97
CA ASN A 202 2.56 33.48 51.04
C ASN A 202 2.08 32.27 51.86
N SER A 203 2.93 31.23 51.97
CA SER A 203 2.62 30.07 52.82
C SER A 203 2.42 30.52 54.29
N PRO A 204 1.43 29.98 55.01
CA PRO A 204 1.26 30.22 56.45
C PRO A 204 2.43 29.71 57.28
N ALA A 205 3.35 28.95 56.67
CA ALA A 205 4.60 28.51 57.27
C ALA A 205 5.57 29.65 57.63
N PHE A 206 5.42 30.84 57.01
CA PHE A 206 6.29 31.98 57.23
C PHE A 206 5.63 33.04 58.14
N SER A 207 6.34 33.48 59.16
CA SER A 207 5.97 34.62 60.01
C SER A 207 7.07 35.69 60.04
N PHE A 208 6.66 36.94 60.21
CA PHE A 208 7.53 38.11 60.13
C PHE A 208 7.51 38.88 61.45
N GLU A 209 8.69 39.26 61.94
CA GLU A 209 8.84 40.01 63.19
C GLU A 209 9.76 41.22 62.96
N GLY A 210 9.36 42.40 63.46
CA GLY A 210 10.17 43.62 63.39
C GLY A 210 10.16 44.35 62.04
N LEU A 211 9.10 44.21 61.24
CA LEU A 211 8.97 44.96 59.98
C LEU A 211 8.97 46.49 60.22
N PRO A 212 9.60 47.30 59.34
CA PRO A 212 9.52 48.75 59.43
C PRO A 212 8.08 49.26 59.37
N LYS A 213 7.74 50.26 60.19
CA LYS A 213 6.45 50.95 60.11
C LYS A 213 6.45 51.88 58.89
N VAL A 214 5.45 51.76 58.02
CA VAL A 214 5.30 52.55 56.79
C VAL A 214 4.10 53.52 56.88
N PRO A 215 4.12 54.69 56.20
CA PRO A 215 5.15 55.15 55.27
C PRO A 215 6.49 55.48 55.96
N LYS A 216 7.62 55.05 55.36
CA LYS A 216 8.99 55.28 55.88
C LYS A 216 9.87 55.88 54.79
N GLU A 217 10.58 56.95 55.14
CA GLU A 217 11.68 57.47 54.33
C GLU A 217 13.01 56.83 54.78
N VAL A 218 13.82 56.39 53.81
CA VAL A 218 15.14 55.78 54.05
C VAL A 218 16.17 56.57 53.26
N ALA A 219 17.10 57.22 53.96
CA ALA A 219 18.14 58.02 53.30
C ALA A 219 19.09 57.12 52.48
N PRO A 220 19.79 57.65 51.45
CA PRO A 220 20.85 56.92 50.76
C PRO A 220 21.87 56.30 51.73
N GLY A 221 22.10 55.00 51.63
CA GLY A 221 22.97 54.21 52.50
C GLY A 221 22.37 53.79 53.85
N GLU A 222 21.16 54.24 54.20
CA GLU A 222 20.50 53.83 55.46
C GLU A 222 19.98 52.39 55.35
N THR A 223 20.11 51.62 56.44
CA THR A 223 19.68 50.22 56.53
C THR A 223 18.58 50.01 57.58
N PHE A 224 17.83 48.92 57.42
CA PHE A 224 16.87 48.40 58.41
C PHE A 224 16.89 46.86 58.42
N THR A 225 16.41 46.24 59.49
CA THR A 225 16.41 44.77 59.62
C THR A 225 15.08 44.24 60.14
N PHE A 226 14.70 43.02 59.74
CA PHE A 226 13.57 42.27 60.28
C PHE A 226 13.86 40.75 60.27
N LYS A 227 13.09 39.96 61.01
CA LYS A 227 13.26 38.50 61.08
C LYS A 227 12.14 37.78 60.35
N VAL A 228 12.49 36.69 59.68
CA VAL A 228 11.56 35.75 59.05
C VAL A 228 11.71 34.38 59.69
N THR A 229 10.63 33.83 60.23
CA THR A 229 10.60 32.50 60.85
C THR A 229 9.82 31.53 59.97
N TYR A 230 10.38 30.35 59.72
CA TYR A 230 9.80 29.28 58.93
C TYR A 230 9.46 28.07 59.82
N LYS A 231 8.20 27.64 59.81
CA LYS A 231 7.71 26.39 60.42
C LYS A 231 7.05 25.54 59.32
N PRO A 232 7.65 24.39 58.92
CA PRO A 232 7.18 23.62 57.76
C PRO A 232 5.71 23.20 57.82
N THR A 233 5.05 23.15 56.66
CA THR A 233 3.74 22.52 56.52
C THR A 233 3.85 21.16 55.79
N PRO A 234 2.86 20.25 55.94
CA PRO A 234 2.90 18.95 55.27
C PRO A 234 2.91 19.04 53.73
N ARG A 235 3.93 18.40 53.12
CA ARG A 235 4.09 18.06 51.68
C ARG A 235 3.70 19.13 50.64
N LYS A 236 4.60 20.09 50.46
CA LYS A 236 5.10 20.77 49.24
C LYS A 236 6.23 21.72 49.69
N PRO A 237 7.10 22.27 48.81
CA PRO A 237 7.94 23.38 49.24
C PRO A 237 7.04 24.54 49.66
N ASP A 238 7.23 25.03 50.87
CA ASP A 238 6.60 26.25 51.34
C ASP A 238 7.29 27.42 50.63
N LEU A 239 6.52 28.13 49.83
CA LEU A 239 6.98 29.30 49.09
C LEU A 239 6.23 30.54 49.60
N GLY A 240 6.90 31.68 49.53
CA GLY A 240 6.32 32.92 50.01
C GLY A 240 7.01 34.16 49.46
N THR A 241 6.32 35.30 49.54
CA THR A 241 6.91 36.60 49.26
C THR A 241 6.52 37.61 50.33
N LEU A 242 7.41 38.58 50.57
CA LEU A 242 7.11 39.82 51.26
C LEU A 242 7.33 40.97 50.28
N ASP A 243 6.27 41.74 50.05
CA ASP A 243 6.14 42.70 48.95
C ASP A 243 6.35 44.12 49.50
N PHE A 244 7.27 44.88 48.90
CA PHE A 244 7.63 46.25 49.27
C PHE A 244 7.21 47.23 48.17
N SER A 245 6.39 48.24 48.49
CA SER A 245 5.97 49.30 47.55
C SER A 245 6.54 50.65 47.94
N CYS A 246 6.96 51.46 46.97
CA CYS A 246 7.57 52.78 47.21
C CYS A 246 7.05 53.87 46.26
N LYS A 247 6.95 55.10 46.77
CA LYS A 247 6.58 56.25 45.94
C LYS A 247 7.74 56.61 45.00
N GLY A 248 7.61 56.21 43.73
CA GLY A 248 8.66 56.41 42.72
C GLY A 248 9.52 55.16 42.43
N ASN A 249 9.04 53.96 42.82
CA ASN A 249 9.63 52.64 42.56
C ASN A 249 10.83 52.27 43.46
N CYS A 250 10.75 51.15 44.19
CA CYS A 250 11.87 50.64 44.98
C CYS A 250 12.82 49.72 44.19
N SER A 251 12.38 49.23 43.04
CA SER A 251 12.97 48.05 42.41
C SER A 251 14.39 48.34 41.90
N PRO A 252 15.39 47.50 42.26
CA PRO A 252 16.72 47.61 41.67
C PRO A 252 16.66 47.35 40.16
N VAL A 253 17.57 47.96 39.40
CA VAL A 253 17.62 47.84 37.93
C VAL A 253 17.66 46.37 37.51
N ASP A 254 16.57 45.88 36.91
CA ASP A 254 16.51 44.65 36.13
C ASP A 254 17.33 44.87 34.83
N PRO A 255 18.17 43.94 34.36
CA PRO A 255 18.88 44.04 33.07
C PRO A 255 17.98 44.38 31.86
N GLU A 256 16.65 44.25 31.96
CA GLU A 256 15.70 44.81 30.99
C GLU A 256 15.00 46.06 31.56
N ALA A 257 15.46 47.25 31.14
CA ALA A 257 15.07 48.56 31.67
C ALA A 257 13.58 48.95 31.54
N THR A 258 12.73 48.11 30.95
CA THR A 258 11.30 48.40 30.70
C THR A 258 10.34 47.76 31.72
N ASN A 259 10.83 47.04 32.73
CA ASN A 259 9.96 46.30 33.67
C ASN A 259 10.15 46.68 35.15
N ARG A 260 10.51 47.94 35.43
CA ARG A 260 10.47 48.47 36.79
C ARG A 260 9.00 48.56 37.25
N LYS A 261 8.52 47.61 38.05
CA LYS A 261 7.20 47.69 38.68
C LYS A 261 7.30 47.33 40.16
N ASP A 262 6.81 48.23 41.00
CA ASP A 262 6.48 47.89 42.38
C ASP A 262 5.28 46.92 42.39
N PRO A 263 5.21 46.01 43.39
CA PRO A 263 6.11 45.91 44.54
C PRO A 263 7.42 45.12 44.28
N PHE A 264 8.50 45.47 44.99
CA PHE A 264 9.75 44.70 45.08
C PHE A 264 9.59 43.50 46.03
N LEU A 265 10.00 42.30 45.57
CA LEU A 265 9.69 41.04 46.26
C LEU A 265 10.89 40.45 47.00
N LEU A 266 10.74 40.18 48.29
CA LEU A 266 11.59 39.24 49.03
C LEU A 266 11.05 37.82 48.87
N LYS A 267 11.75 36.95 48.16
CA LYS A 267 11.32 35.56 47.93
C LYS A 267 11.74 34.66 49.09
N LEU A 268 10.83 33.80 49.56
CA LEU A 268 11.04 32.86 50.67
C LEU A 268 10.85 31.42 50.19
N ASN A 269 11.71 30.50 50.63
CA ASN A 269 11.50 29.06 50.42
C ASN A 269 11.97 28.20 51.61
N GLY A 270 11.23 27.12 51.86
CA GLY A 270 11.56 26.09 52.85
C GLY A 270 10.87 24.77 52.50
N THR A 271 11.36 23.66 53.05
CA THR A 271 10.77 22.32 52.83
C THR A 271 10.72 21.53 54.13
N LEU A 272 9.76 20.60 54.23
CA LEU A 272 9.73 19.58 55.29
C LEU A 272 10.78 18.49 55.01
N ALA A 273 11.60 18.12 56.00
CA ALA A 273 12.57 17.04 55.88
C ALA A 273 11.89 15.66 55.72
N ALA A 274 12.33 14.84 54.76
CA ALA A 274 11.72 13.54 54.47
C ALA A 274 12.78 12.48 54.06
N PRO A 275 12.56 11.19 54.38
CA PRO A 275 13.45 10.11 53.93
C PRO A 275 13.25 9.80 52.44
N SER A 276 14.29 9.28 51.77
CA SER A 276 14.18 8.87 50.36
C SER A 276 15.03 7.64 50.07
N LEU A 277 14.40 6.49 49.82
CA LEU A 277 15.07 5.22 49.57
C LEU A 277 15.49 5.06 48.11
N LYS A 278 16.79 4.96 47.84
CA LYS A 278 17.33 4.54 46.54
C LYS A 278 17.90 3.13 46.66
N VAL A 279 17.44 2.20 45.81
CA VAL A 279 17.95 0.82 45.75
C VAL A 279 18.65 0.59 44.42
N GLU A 280 19.90 0.13 44.45
CA GLU A 280 20.70 -0.16 43.25
C GLU A 280 21.57 -1.43 43.41
N PRO A 281 21.57 -2.34 42.42
CA PRO A 281 20.64 -2.39 41.28
C PRO A 281 19.23 -2.85 41.71
N LEU A 282 18.21 -2.49 40.93
CA LEU A 282 16.83 -3.01 41.09
C LEU A 282 16.65 -4.42 40.50
N THR A 283 17.70 -4.99 39.90
CA THR A 283 17.72 -6.35 39.37
C THR A 283 19.04 -7.02 39.67
N LEU A 284 18.99 -8.19 40.30
CA LEU A 284 20.12 -9.08 40.47
C LEU A 284 19.99 -10.23 39.49
N ASP A 285 20.77 -10.16 38.41
CA ASP A 285 20.93 -11.24 37.45
C ASP A 285 22.10 -12.12 37.86
N PHE A 286 21.83 -13.36 38.28
CA PHE A 286 22.85 -14.32 38.70
C PHE A 286 23.53 -15.03 37.52
N GLY A 287 23.08 -14.76 36.29
CA GLY A 287 23.58 -15.41 35.09
C GLY A 287 23.24 -16.90 35.05
N VAL A 288 24.09 -17.65 34.37
CA VAL A 288 23.97 -19.10 34.23
C VAL A 288 24.78 -19.78 35.33
N VAL A 289 24.13 -20.59 36.15
CA VAL A 289 24.74 -21.34 37.25
C VAL A 289 24.43 -22.82 37.09
N GLU A 290 25.46 -23.66 37.16
CA GLU A 290 25.29 -25.12 37.07
C GLU A 290 24.45 -25.64 38.26
N ALA A 291 23.58 -26.61 37.98
CA ALA A 291 22.72 -27.21 39.01
C ALA A 291 23.54 -27.71 40.22
N GLY A 292 23.13 -27.33 41.43
CA GLY A 292 23.79 -27.68 42.69
C GLY A 292 24.80 -26.66 43.22
N ASN A 293 25.31 -25.76 42.37
CA ASN A 293 26.26 -24.71 42.76
C ASN A 293 25.56 -23.47 43.35
N THR A 294 26.29 -22.67 44.15
CA THR A 294 25.75 -21.46 44.80
C THR A 294 26.52 -20.21 44.38
N VAL A 295 25.81 -19.15 43.98
CA VAL A 295 26.37 -17.82 43.67
C VAL A 295 25.73 -16.76 44.57
N SER A 296 26.48 -15.75 44.98
CA SER A 296 25.99 -14.64 45.82
C SER A 296 26.13 -13.29 45.11
N LYS A 297 25.06 -12.47 45.11
CA LYS A 297 25.08 -11.07 44.65
C LYS A 297 24.50 -10.14 45.71
N LYS A 298 24.78 -8.84 45.62
CA LYS A 298 24.33 -7.83 46.59
C LYS A 298 23.61 -6.68 45.90
N PHE A 299 22.64 -6.08 46.59
CA PHE A 299 22.09 -4.77 46.25
C PHE A 299 22.31 -3.77 47.38
N LYS A 300 22.40 -2.49 47.03
CA LYS A 300 22.70 -1.37 47.92
C LYS A 300 21.47 -0.49 48.10
N MET A 301 21.17 -0.13 49.34
CA MET A 301 20.12 0.81 49.74
C MET A 301 20.78 2.09 50.24
N THR A 302 20.40 3.25 49.72
CA THR A 302 20.95 4.55 50.07
C THR A 302 19.81 5.49 50.46
N ASN A 303 19.97 6.25 51.54
CA ASN A 303 19.03 7.29 51.90
C ASN A 303 19.46 8.62 51.24
N ASN A 304 18.77 9.01 50.18
CA ASN A 304 18.98 10.29 49.51
C ASN A 304 18.13 11.42 50.09
N GLY A 305 17.32 11.13 51.11
CA GLY A 305 16.48 12.10 51.79
C GLY A 305 17.26 12.91 52.82
N SER A 306 16.56 13.85 53.45
CA SER A 306 17.09 14.73 54.50
C SER A 306 16.64 14.31 55.91
N ALA A 307 15.86 13.22 56.03
CA ALA A 307 15.44 12.62 57.30
C ALA A 307 15.83 11.13 57.38
N LEU A 308 15.80 10.55 58.57
CA LEU A 308 16.10 9.14 58.84
C LEU A 308 15.22 8.19 58.02
N LEU A 309 15.84 7.29 57.27
CA LEU A 309 15.16 6.24 56.53
C LEU A 309 15.14 4.96 57.36
N GLU A 310 13.95 4.47 57.65
CA GLU A 310 13.72 3.22 58.38
C GLU A 310 13.20 2.17 57.41
N ILE A 311 13.92 1.05 57.30
CA ILE A 311 13.48 -0.15 56.57
C ILE A 311 12.82 -1.08 57.58
N SER A 312 11.51 -1.24 57.46
CA SER A 312 10.72 -2.10 58.34
C SER A 312 10.92 -3.58 58.02
N GLU A 313 11.09 -3.94 56.75
CA GLU A 313 11.28 -5.33 56.32
C GLU A 313 11.96 -5.42 54.95
N ILE A 314 12.82 -6.43 54.81
CA ILE A 314 13.38 -6.92 53.55
C ILE A 314 13.14 -8.42 53.50
N ALA A 315 12.30 -8.88 52.58
CA ALA A 315 11.94 -10.28 52.46
C ALA A 315 11.72 -10.71 51.00
N LEU A 316 11.89 -12.00 50.73
CA LEU A 316 11.44 -12.60 49.47
C LEU A 316 9.92 -12.62 49.43
N LYS A 317 9.35 -12.10 48.35
CA LYS A 317 7.91 -12.14 48.11
C LYS A 317 7.44 -13.58 47.88
N ALA A 318 6.27 -13.91 48.41
CA ALA A 318 5.61 -15.19 48.13
C ALA A 318 5.46 -15.42 46.62
N GLY A 319 5.81 -16.63 46.16
CA GLY A 319 5.86 -16.98 44.74
C GLY A 319 7.23 -16.82 44.07
N SER A 320 8.25 -16.33 44.79
CA SER A 320 9.64 -16.38 44.32
C SER A 320 10.18 -17.82 44.29
N SER A 321 11.06 -18.14 43.35
CA SER A 321 11.71 -19.45 43.28
C SER A 321 12.48 -19.76 44.58
N GLY A 322 12.35 -21.00 45.06
CA GLY A 322 13.10 -21.52 46.21
C GLY A 322 14.60 -21.63 45.99
N ALA A 323 15.08 -21.43 44.75
CA ALA A 323 16.50 -21.34 44.43
C ALA A 323 17.16 -20.05 44.97
N PHE A 324 16.38 -18.99 45.25
CA PHE A 324 16.90 -17.77 45.88
C PHE A 324 16.81 -17.86 47.40
N LEU A 325 17.92 -17.62 48.09
CA LEU A 325 18.04 -17.74 49.54
C LEU A 325 18.51 -16.41 50.14
N MET A 326 17.70 -15.86 51.04
CA MET A 326 18.10 -14.78 51.94
C MET A 326 17.27 -14.84 53.24
N PRO A 327 17.82 -14.42 54.39
CA PRO A 327 17.01 -14.24 55.60
C PRO A 327 16.10 -13.02 55.46
N THR A 328 14.96 -13.03 56.16
CA THR A 328 14.18 -11.80 56.37
C THR A 328 14.96 -10.86 57.29
N ILE A 329 15.11 -9.60 56.89
CA ILE A 329 15.83 -8.57 57.66
C ILE A 329 14.87 -7.44 57.98
N SER A 330 14.87 -6.94 59.22
CA SER A 330 14.00 -5.84 59.66
C SER A 330 14.75 -4.82 60.52
N ASN A 331 14.11 -3.69 60.79
CA ASN A 331 14.60 -2.63 61.70
C ASN A 331 15.95 -2.01 61.29
N ILE A 332 16.13 -1.72 59.99
CA ILE A 332 17.35 -1.07 59.49
C ILE A 332 17.15 0.45 59.45
N ILE A 333 17.97 1.19 60.19
CA ILE A 333 18.04 2.66 60.07
C ILE A 333 19.19 3.05 59.13
N ILE A 334 18.92 3.99 58.21
CA ILE A 334 19.91 4.57 57.29
C ILE A 334 19.86 6.10 57.42
N GLU A 335 20.94 6.68 57.94
CA GLU A 335 21.13 8.13 58.06
C GLU A 335 21.10 8.83 56.69
N PRO A 336 20.67 10.10 56.59
CA PRO A 336 20.78 10.90 55.37
C PRO A 336 22.17 10.80 54.72
N GLY A 337 22.22 10.49 53.42
CA GLY A 337 23.46 10.29 52.65
C GLY A 337 24.18 8.96 52.87
N SER A 338 23.78 8.15 53.86
CA SER A 338 24.39 6.85 54.15
C SER A 338 23.77 5.70 53.34
N SER A 339 24.42 4.54 53.38
CA SER A 339 23.97 3.36 52.62
C SER A 339 24.27 2.03 53.33
N LYS A 340 23.51 0.97 52.99
CA LYS A 340 23.68 -0.40 53.46
C LYS A 340 23.50 -1.41 52.32
N GLU A 341 24.20 -2.53 52.37
CA GLU A 341 24.13 -3.61 51.37
C GLU A 341 23.46 -4.86 51.93
N VAL A 342 22.72 -5.58 51.07
CA VAL A 342 22.09 -6.86 51.37
C VAL A 342 22.54 -7.90 50.36
N ALA A 343 22.97 -9.07 50.83
CA ALA A 343 23.39 -10.19 50.00
C ALA A 343 22.25 -11.19 49.79
N VAL A 344 22.18 -11.75 48.59
CA VAL A 344 21.20 -12.74 48.15
C VAL A 344 21.96 -13.89 47.50
N GLN A 345 21.65 -15.12 47.88
CA GLN A 345 22.25 -16.31 47.29
C GLN A 345 21.30 -16.93 46.27
N TYR A 346 21.87 -17.53 45.22
CA TYR A 346 21.17 -18.30 44.20
C TYR A 346 21.79 -19.69 44.10
N ARG A 347 20.98 -20.73 44.35
CA ARG A 347 21.36 -22.14 44.29
C ARG A 347 20.33 -22.92 43.48
N PRO A 348 20.48 -23.00 42.15
CA PRO A 348 19.54 -23.73 41.31
C PRO A 348 19.65 -25.24 41.49
N SER A 349 18.51 -25.94 41.47
CA SER A 349 18.45 -27.40 41.49
C SER A 349 18.01 -28.00 40.16
N THR A 350 17.01 -27.40 39.49
CA THR A 350 16.35 -27.94 38.29
C THR A 350 15.50 -26.88 37.58
N GLY A 351 15.43 -26.86 36.24
CA GLY A 351 14.49 -26.04 35.47
C GLY A 351 15.10 -24.99 34.52
N SER A 352 14.28 -24.47 33.60
CA SER A 352 14.64 -23.38 32.68
C SER A 352 14.19 -22.02 33.22
N GLU A 353 15.12 -21.31 33.90
CA GLU A 353 15.00 -19.96 34.50
C GLU A 353 14.24 -19.85 35.83
N ASP A 354 14.94 -19.39 36.87
CA ASP A 354 14.40 -19.04 38.18
C ASP A 354 14.13 -17.53 38.27
N LYS A 355 12.97 -17.15 38.82
CA LYS A 355 12.58 -15.76 39.06
C LYS A 355 12.14 -15.54 40.49
N GLY A 356 12.42 -14.36 41.02
CA GLY A 356 11.99 -13.95 42.35
C GLY A 356 11.93 -12.44 42.50
N THR A 357 11.31 -11.98 43.58
CA THR A 357 11.25 -10.55 43.94
C THR A 357 11.51 -10.40 45.43
N ILE A 358 12.40 -9.50 45.79
CA ILE A 358 12.59 -9.04 47.18
C ILE A 358 11.79 -7.76 47.35
N GLU A 359 11.02 -7.65 48.43
CA GLU A 359 10.32 -6.41 48.81
C GLU A 359 11.08 -5.71 49.92
N VAL A 360 11.55 -4.47 49.65
CA VAL A 360 12.16 -3.58 50.65
C VAL A 360 11.11 -2.58 51.12
N LYS A 361 10.59 -2.75 52.34
CA LYS A 361 9.55 -1.88 52.94
C LYS A 361 10.20 -0.80 53.80
N SER A 362 9.80 0.46 53.62
CA SER A 362 10.39 1.59 54.32
C SER A 362 9.42 2.71 54.67
N ASN A 363 9.85 3.65 55.51
CA ASN A 363 9.14 4.89 55.82
C ASN A 363 9.29 6.00 54.75
N ASP A 364 9.91 5.72 53.59
CA ASP A 364 9.83 6.61 52.42
C ASP A 364 8.38 6.68 51.93
N GLY A 365 7.66 7.73 52.34
CA GLY A 365 6.26 7.90 51.99
C GLY A 365 5.99 8.13 50.49
N ALA A 366 7.01 8.29 49.64
CA ALA A 366 6.84 8.28 48.18
C ALA A 366 6.98 6.86 47.61
N ARG A 367 7.81 6.01 48.25
CA ARG A 367 8.06 4.62 47.86
C ARG A 367 8.10 3.71 49.10
N PRO A 368 6.93 3.40 49.70
CA PRO A 368 6.88 2.62 50.93
C PRO A 368 7.34 1.16 50.72
N VAL A 369 7.29 0.66 49.48
CA VAL A 369 7.82 -0.66 49.11
C VAL A 369 8.59 -0.55 47.79
N VAL A 370 9.84 -1.02 47.76
CA VAL A 370 10.69 -1.07 46.55
C VAL A 370 10.99 -2.54 46.21
N PRO A 371 10.57 -3.04 45.03
CA PRO A 371 10.88 -4.39 44.60
C PRO A 371 12.28 -4.49 43.98
N VAL A 372 13.05 -5.52 44.34
CA VAL A 372 14.30 -5.93 43.68
C VAL A 372 14.07 -7.26 42.97
N GLN A 373 14.21 -7.27 41.64
CA GLN A 373 13.98 -8.45 40.82
C GLN A 373 15.18 -9.38 40.87
N LEU A 374 14.93 -10.69 40.95
CA LEU A 374 15.94 -11.74 40.92
C LEU A 374 15.71 -12.59 39.68
N ILE A 375 16.77 -12.80 38.90
CA ILE A 375 16.76 -13.72 37.76
C ILE A 375 18.01 -14.58 37.79
N GLY A 376 17.86 -15.87 37.46
CA GLY A 376 18.96 -16.81 37.35
C GLY A 376 18.59 -17.93 36.38
N LYS A 377 19.57 -18.47 35.66
CA LYS A 377 19.38 -19.58 34.73
C LYS A 377 20.19 -20.78 35.18
N VAL A 378 19.61 -21.96 35.05
CA VAL A 378 20.30 -23.22 35.34
C VAL A 378 21.03 -23.72 34.09
N SER A 379 22.29 -24.13 34.24
CA SER A 379 23.00 -24.92 33.22
C SER A 379 22.92 -26.40 33.56
N ALA A 380 22.25 -27.17 32.71
CA ALA A 380 21.97 -28.59 32.87
C ALA A 380 21.51 -29.20 31.52
N PRO A 381 21.62 -30.53 31.32
CA PRO A 381 20.91 -31.19 30.23
C PRO A 381 19.39 -31.11 30.48
N ASN A 382 18.58 -31.00 29.42
CA ASN A 382 17.13 -30.96 29.52
C ASN A 382 16.51 -31.81 28.40
N ILE A 383 15.74 -32.83 28.74
CA ILE A 383 15.11 -33.75 27.81
C ILE A 383 13.72 -33.26 27.43
N GLN A 384 13.51 -33.04 26.13
CA GLN A 384 12.19 -32.83 25.57
C GLN A 384 11.86 -33.97 24.61
N VAL A 385 10.81 -34.72 24.93
CA VAL A 385 10.32 -35.82 24.10
C VAL A 385 9.03 -35.41 23.41
N SER A 386 9.00 -35.49 22.08
CA SER A 386 7.83 -35.10 21.30
C SER A 386 7.61 -36.00 20.07
N PRO A 387 6.38 -36.51 19.85
CA PRO A 387 5.22 -36.40 20.75
C PRO A 387 5.32 -37.38 21.94
N THR A 388 4.66 -37.07 23.07
CA THR A 388 4.53 -37.98 24.23
C THR A 388 3.44 -39.05 24.05
N THR A 389 2.74 -39.03 22.93
CA THR A 389 1.82 -40.10 22.50
C THR A 389 2.02 -40.38 21.03
N LEU A 390 2.33 -41.63 20.70
CA LEU A 390 2.29 -42.15 19.34
C LEU A 390 0.95 -42.84 19.09
N ASN A 391 0.09 -42.16 18.35
CA ASN A 391 -1.16 -42.74 17.87
C ASN A 391 -0.98 -43.23 16.43
N PHE A 392 -0.84 -44.55 16.28
CA PHE A 392 -0.72 -45.20 14.99
C PHE A 392 -2.05 -45.21 14.23
N GLY A 393 -3.18 -45.00 14.91
CA GLY A 393 -4.52 -45.08 14.35
C GLY A 393 -4.81 -46.50 13.84
N ARG A 394 -5.65 -46.58 12.81
CA ARG A 394 -5.96 -47.83 12.12
C ARG A 394 -4.83 -48.20 11.15
N VAL A 395 -4.20 -49.37 11.35
CA VAL A 395 -3.04 -49.83 10.57
C VAL A 395 -3.30 -51.19 9.95
N GLY A 396 -2.95 -51.35 8.67
CA GLY A 396 -3.11 -52.59 7.92
C GLY A 396 -2.00 -53.62 8.20
N ALA A 397 -0.83 -53.41 7.63
CA ALA A 397 0.30 -54.34 7.76
C ALA A 397 1.39 -53.83 8.73
N LYS A 398 1.86 -52.60 8.53
CA LYS A 398 2.95 -52.00 9.32
C LYS A 398 2.84 -50.48 9.28
N LYS A 399 3.10 -49.81 10.40
CA LYS A 399 3.30 -48.35 10.45
C LYS A 399 4.45 -48.02 11.38
N VAL A 400 5.30 -47.10 10.96
CA VAL A 400 6.42 -46.60 11.75
C VAL A 400 6.14 -45.15 12.10
N LEU A 401 6.25 -44.81 13.38
CA LEU A 401 6.21 -43.42 13.85
C LEU A 401 7.46 -43.14 14.67
N ASN A 402 7.89 -41.89 14.66
CA ASN A 402 9.09 -41.45 15.36
C ASN A 402 8.73 -40.61 16.58
N VAL A 403 9.48 -40.82 17.65
CA VAL A 403 9.58 -39.89 18.75
C VAL A 403 10.89 -39.12 18.60
N ASN A 404 10.83 -37.80 18.67
CA ASN A 404 12.04 -36.98 18.77
C ASN A 404 12.42 -36.84 20.24
N ILE A 405 13.68 -37.16 20.56
CA ILE A 405 14.31 -36.91 21.85
C ILE A 405 15.27 -35.74 21.62
N THR A 406 14.91 -34.58 22.15
CA THR A 406 15.65 -33.33 21.98
C THR A 406 16.34 -32.99 23.29
N ASN A 407 17.61 -32.58 23.20
CA ASN A 407 18.27 -31.91 24.31
C ASN A 407 18.07 -30.40 24.18
N THR A 408 17.15 -29.84 24.96
CA THR A 408 16.91 -28.39 25.04
C THR A 408 17.82 -27.70 26.06
N GLY A 409 18.65 -28.47 26.77
CA GLY A 409 19.63 -27.99 27.73
C GLY A 409 20.93 -27.55 27.07
N ASP A 410 21.82 -26.96 27.86
CA ASP A 410 23.12 -26.44 27.42
C ASP A 410 24.30 -27.38 27.79
N LYS A 411 24.02 -28.52 28.42
CA LYS A 411 24.98 -29.61 28.68
C LYS A 411 24.58 -30.89 27.93
N PRO A 412 25.52 -31.81 27.63
CA PRO A 412 25.20 -33.08 26.96
C PRO A 412 24.17 -33.92 27.74
N LEU A 413 23.10 -34.33 27.06
CA LEU A 413 22.07 -35.21 27.58
C LEU A 413 22.45 -36.66 27.30
N VAL A 414 22.67 -37.44 28.34
CA VAL A 414 22.91 -38.88 28.27
C VAL A 414 21.56 -39.58 28.47
N VAL A 415 21.15 -40.35 27.47
CA VAL A 415 19.89 -41.09 27.45
C VAL A 415 20.20 -42.59 27.47
N ASP A 416 19.69 -43.29 28.46
CA ASP A 416 19.82 -44.75 28.54
C ASP A 416 19.00 -45.44 27.43
N PRO A 417 19.33 -46.69 27.05
CA PRO A 417 18.52 -47.46 26.10
C PRO A 417 17.03 -47.43 26.47
N ALA A 418 16.19 -46.92 25.58
CA ALA A 418 14.74 -46.91 25.78
C ALA A 418 14.19 -48.33 25.90
N VAL A 419 13.23 -48.53 26.80
CA VAL A 419 12.64 -49.85 27.07
C VAL A 419 11.13 -49.84 26.88
N MET A 420 10.57 -50.94 26.37
CA MET A 420 9.13 -51.18 26.40
C MET A 420 8.74 -51.55 27.83
N VAL A 421 7.79 -50.81 28.41
CA VAL A 421 7.32 -51.08 29.78
C VAL A 421 6.50 -52.37 29.79
N ALA A 422 6.59 -53.13 30.89
CA ALA A 422 5.78 -54.34 31.10
C ALA A 422 4.28 -54.05 30.90
N GLY A 423 3.58 -54.90 30.14
CA GLY A 423 2.19 -54.68 29.74
C GLY A 423 2.01 -54.00 28.37
N THR A 424 3.10 -53.65 27.67
CA THR A 424 3.05 -53.21 26.27
C THR A 424 2.69 -54.36 25.34
N SER A 425 1.75 -54.15 24.41
CA SER A 425 1.38 -55.13 23.38
C SER A 425 2.62 -55.61 22.59
N PRO A 426 2.75 -56.93 22.30
CA PRO A 426 3.86 -57.48 21.52
C PRO A 426 3.87 -57.00 20.05
N GLU A 427 2.86 -56.25 19.63
CA GLU A 427 2.71 -55.71 18.28
C GLU A 427 3.45 -54.37 18.10
N PHE A 428 3.92 -53.79 19.21
CA PHE A 428 4.88 -52.67 19.21
C PHE A 428 6.31 -53.18 19.37
N SER A 429 7.22 -52.65 18.56
CA SER A 429 8.66 -52.93 18.64
C SER A 429 9.47 -51.70 18.26
N PHE A 430 10.75 -51.67 18.66
CA PHE A 430 11.69 -50.68 18.12
C PHE A 430 12.18 -51.14 16.75
N GLU A 431 12.28 -50.22 15.80
CA GLU A 431 12.80 -50.55 14.46
C GLU A 431 14.27 -51.03 14.52
N LYS A 432 15.02 -50.48 15.47
CA LYS A 432 16.37 -50.90 15.83
C LYS A 432 16.47 -50.94 17.35
N ALA A 433 17.20 -51.92 17.89
CA ALA A 433 17.45 -52.02 19.33
C ALA A 433 18.06 -50.69 19.85
N PRO A 434 17.42 -50.02 20.82
CA PRO A 434 17.94 -48.77 21.38
C PRO A 434 19.31 -49.01 22.05
N THR A 435 20.23 -48.09 21.83
CA THR A 435 21.53 -48.03 22.52
C THR A 435 21.57 -46.78 23.38
N GLN A 436 22.54 -46.69 24.29
CA GLN A 436 22.78 -45.44 25.01
C GLN A 436 23.13 -44.33 24.02
N LEU A 437 22.59 -43.13 24.23
CA LEU A 437 22.81 -41.96 23.38
C LEU A 437 23.42 -40.83 24.21
N THR A 438 24.29 -40.03 23.60
CA THR A 438 24.73 -38.75 24.14
C THR A 438 24.35 -37.67 23.14
N ILE A 439 23.35 -36.87 23.49
CA ILE A 439 22.77 -35.85 22.63
C ILE A 439 23.40 -34.50 23.01
N PRO A 440 24.15 -33.85 22.11
CA PRO A 440 24.73 -32.53 22.39
C PRO A 440 23.63 -31.49 22.61
N PRO A 441 23.93 -30.31 23.19
CA PRO A 441 22.98 -29.20 23.29
C PRO A 441 22.31 -28.87 21.96
N ASN A 442 20.98 -28.68 21.97
CA ASN A 442 20.12 -28.52 20.78
C ASN A 442 20.11 -29.72 19.81
N GLY A 443 20.78 -30.82 20.16
CA GLY A 443 20.76 -32.05 19.38
C GLY A 443 19.39 -32.72 19.46
N VAL A 444 19.05 -33.46 18.40
CA VAL A 444 17.80 -34.21 18.29
C VAL A 444 18.13 -35.61 17.80
N GLU A 445 17.69 -36.61 18.55
CA GLU A 445 17.73 -38.01 18.13
C GLU A 445 16.33 -38.56 17.90
N LYS A 446 16.19 -39.45 16.92
CA LYS A 446 14.90 -40.05 16.55
C LYS A 446 14.84 -41.50 17.01
N LEU A 447 13.81 -41.81 17.79
CA LEU A 447 13.46 -43.16 18.17
C LEU A 447 12.29 -43.65 17.31
N ALA A 448 12.57 -44.57 16.39
CA ALA A 448 11.58 -45.17 15.49
C ALA A 448 10.86 -46.35 16.16
N VAL A 449 9.54 -46.27 16.23
CA VAL A 449 8.66 -47.27 16.83
C VAL A 449 7.79 -47.87 15.74
N VAL A 450 7.80 -49.20 15.65
CA VAL A 450 7.06 -49.99 14.67
C VAL A 450 5.82 -50.57 15.34
N TYR A 451 4.66 -50.40 14.71
CA TYR A 451 3.43 -51.10 15.04
C TYR A 451 3.05 -52.04 13.90
N THR A 452 2.92 -53.33 14.19
CA THR A 452 2.58 -54.40 13.25
C THR A 452 1.34 -55.15 13.77
N PRO A 453 0.13 -54.64 13.48
CA PRO A 453 -1.09 -55.21 14.04
C PRO A 453 -1.39 -56.62 13.53
N LYS A 454 -1.96 -57.50 14.36
CA LYS A 454 -2.36 -58.87 13.97
C LYS A 454 -3.87 -59.04 13.85
N ASP A 455 -4.66 -58.27 14.57
CA ASP A 455 -6.12 -58.36 14.57
C ASP A 455 -6.79 -56.97 14.59
N LYS A 456 -8.04 -56.88 15.03
CA LYS A 456 -8.80 -55.60 15.09
C LYS A 456 -8.91 -55.04 16.51
N VAL A 457 -8.21 -55.64 17.47
CA VAL A 457 -8.21 -55.21 18.86
C VAL A 457 -7.36 -53.96 19.01
N ASP A 458 -7.74 -53.10 19.96
CA ASP A 458 -6.94 -51.93 20.30
C ASP A 458 -5.69 -52.37 21.06
N ASP A 459 -4.52 -52.01 20.53
CA ASP A 459 -3.23 -52.23 21.16
C ASP A 459 -2.77 -50.97 21.88
N VAL A 460 -2.29 -51.17 23.11
CA VAL A 460 -1.71 -50.11 23.94
C VAL A 460 -0.35 -50.51 24.47
N GLY A 461 0.46 -49.51 24.77
CA GLY A 461 1.79 -49.71 25.32
C GLY A 461 2.43 -48.44 25.85
N LYS A 462 3.61 -48.58 26.44
CA LYS A 462 4.42 -47.46 26.89
C LYS A 462 5.90 -47.72 26.63
N ILE A 463 6.60 -46.67 26.23
CA ILE A 463 8.06 -46.63 26.19
C ILE A 463 8.53 -45.81 27.39
N GLN A 464 9.54 -46.30 28.10
CA GLN A 464 10.24 -45.55 29.15
C GLN A 464 11.61 -45.14 28.62
N ILE A 465 11.91 -43.84 28.74
CA ILE A 465 13.18 -43.21 28.37
C ILE A 465 13.76 -42.64 29.66
N LYS A 466 14.98 -43.04 30.04
CA LYS A 466 15.69 -42.50 31.20
C LYS A 466 16.87 -41.65 30.75
N SER A 467 17.19 -40.60 31.50
CA SER A 467 18.30 -39.71 31.18
C SER A 467 18.96 -39.12 32.42
N ASN A 468 20.10 -38.45 32.21
CA ASN A 468 20.78 -37.64 33.23
C ASN A 468 20.18 -36.23 33.37
N ASP A 469 18.98 -35.99 32.86
CA ASP A 469 18.23 -34.77 33.14
C ASP A 469 17.86 -34.73 34.64
N PRO A 470 18.27 -33.70 35.39
CA PRO A 470 18.04 -33.62 36.82
C PRO A 470 16.58 -33.33 37.23
N ASP A 471 15.75 -32.66 36.41
CA ASP A 471 14.30 -32.53 36.71
C ASP A 471 13.46 -33.65 36.11
N THR A 472 13.84 -34.10 34.91
CA THR A 472 13.05 -35.06 34.14
C THR A 472 13.84 -36.34 33.87
N PRO A 473 14.26 -37.09 34.91
CA PRO A 473 15.13 -38.26 34.76
C PRO A 473 14.45 -39.43 34.05
N THR A 474 13.12 -39.40 33.88
CA THR A 474 12.36 -40.44 33.18
C THR A 474 11.16 -39.83 32.46
N VAL A 475 11.03 -40.15 31.17
CA VAL A 475 9.88 -39.77 30.33
C VAL A 475 9.16 -41.03 29.82
N GLU A 476 7.84 -41.04 29.89
CA GLU A 476 7.01 -42.08 29.29
C GLU A 476 6.37 -41.59 27.99
N VAL A 477 6.40 -42.43 26.94
CA VAL A 477 5.66 -42.21 25.69
C VAL A 477 4.56 -43.26 25.58
N ILE A 478 3.32 -42.79 25.43
CA ILE A 478 2.14 -43.67 25.29
C ILE A 478 2.03 -44.15 23.85
N LEU A 479 1.80 -45.44 23.65
CA LEU A 479 1.55 -46.07 22.35
C LEU A 479 0.07 -46.46 22.26
N LYS A 480 -0.57 -46.12 21.13
CA LYS A 480 -1.93 -46.54 20.80
C LYS A 480 -2.03 -46.91 19.33
N GLY A 481 -2.65 -48.03 19.01
CA GLY A 481 -2.92 -48.48 17.64
C GLY A 481 -4.10 -49.43 17.60
N GLN A 482 -4.71 -49.55 16.43
CA GLN A 482 -5.71 -50.59 16.15
C GLN A 482 -5.40 -51.21 14.80
N GLY A 483 -5.37 -52.53 14.70
CA GLY A 483 -5.26 -53.18 13.41
C GLY A 483 -6.55 -53.11 12.58
N THR A 484 -6.43 -53.06 11.26
CA THR A 484 -7.62 -53.12 10.37
C THR A 484 -8.01 -54.55 9.99
N GLY A 485 -7.19 -55.55 10.31
CA GLY A 485 -7.45 -56.96 10.02
C GLY A 485 -7.81 -57.24 8.56
N LEU A 486 -7.09 -56.67 7.59
CA LEU A 486 -7.41 -56.81 6.15
C LEU A 486 -6.42 -57.73 5.44
N ASN A 487 -6.90 -58.91 5.03
CA ASN A 487 -6.40 -59.66 3.87
C ASN A 487 -7.18 -59.21 2.61
N ALA A 488 -7.10 -57.93 2.24
CA ALA A 488 -7.91 -57.38 1.15
C ALA A 488 -7.27 -56.13 0.49
N CYS A 489 -7.67 -55.83 -0.75
CA CYS A 489 -7.40 -54.57 -1.43
C CYS A 489 -8.22 -53.43 -0.80
N ASP A 490 -7.59 -52.30 -0.46
CA ASP A 490 -8.27 -51.10 0.06
C ASP A 490 -7.69 -49.82 -0.56
N LEU A 491 -8.35 -49.32 -1.62
CA LEU A 491 -8.01 -48.02 -2.20
C LEU A 491 -8.63 -46.88 -1.40
N VAL A 492 -7.78 -46.03 -0.83
CA VAL A 492 -8.19 -44.84 -0.08
C VAL A 492 -7.90 -43.58 -0.90
N PRO A 493 -8.94 -42.80 -1.27
CA PRO A 493 -8.79 -41.55 -2.02
C PRO A 493 -8.37 -40.39 -1.12
N ALA A 494 -7.55 -39.50 -1.67
CA ALA A 494 -7.20 -38.20 -1.12
C ALA A 494 -7.25 -37.13 -2.24
N PRO A 495 -8.14 -36.13 -2.18
CA PRO A 495 -9.17 -35.92 -1.15
C PRO A 495 -10.31 -36.95 -1.23
N THR A 496 -11.05 -37.15 -0.13
CA THR A 496 -12.17 -38.11 -0.05
C THR A 496 -13.45 -37.62 -0.75
N GLN A 497 -13.52 -36.33 -1.06
CA GLN A 497 -14.54 -35.69 -1.89
C GLN A 497 -13.89 -34.56 -2.68
N VAL A 498 -14.42 -34.23 -3.86
CA VAL A 498 -13.95 -33.11 -4.66
C VAL A 498 -15.05 -32.07 -4.77
N ASN A 499 -14.76 -30.86 -4.30
CA ASN A 499 -15.61 -29.70 -4.52
C ASN A 499 -14.89 -28.71 -5.45
N PHE A 500 -15.40 -28.57 -6.66
CA PHE A 500 -14.86 -27.66 -7.67
C PHE A 500 -15.17 -26.20 -7.34
N GLY A 501 -16.16 -25.94 -6.48
CA GLY A 501 -16.70 -24.62 -6.20
C GLY A 501 -17.52 -24.09 -7.38
N THR A 502 -17.64 -22.77 -7.46
CA THR A 502 -18.38 -22.10 -8.53
C THR A 502 -17.52 -21.97 -9.78
N ILE A 503 -17.95 -22.58 -10.89
CA ILE A 503 -17.27 -22.55 -12.19
C ILE A 503 -18.18 -21.92 -13.23
N VAL A 504 -17.60 -20.99 -13.99
CA VAL A 504 -18.29 -20.31 -15.08
C VAL A 504 -18.64 -21.30 -16.18
N LEU A 505 -19.82 -21.14 -16.76
CA LEU A 505 -20.27 -21.94 -17.89
C LEU A 505 -19.26 -21.96 -19.04
N GLY A 506 -18.98 -23.15 -19.56
CA GLY A 506 -17.99 -23.37 -20.62
C GLY A 506 -16.53 -23.30 -20.16
N LYS A 507 -16.25 -22.99 -18.89
CA LYS A 507 -14.91 -23.08 -18.30
C LYS A 507 -14.73 -24.41 -17.59
N THR A 508 -13.47 -24.80 -17.42
CA THR A 508 -13.09 -26.08 -16.82
C THR A 508 -12.19 -25.85 -15.63
N LYS A 509 -12.42 -26.58 -14.53
CA LYS A 509 -11.47 -26.70 -13.42
C LYS A 509 -11.12 -28.17 -13.20
N THR A 510 -9.83 -28.46 -13.10
CA THR A 510 -9.29 -29.82 -12.89
C THR A 510 -8.78 -29.98 -11.47
N VAL A 511 -9.07 -31.11 -10.84
CA VAL A 511 -8.56 -31.53 -9.52
C VAL A 511 -8.04 -32.96 -9.63
N SER A 512 -6.86 -33.21 -9.08
CA SER A 512 -6.25 -34.53 -9.01
C SER A 512 -6.69 -35.27 -7.74
N VAL A 513 -7.11 -36.53 -7.88
CA VAL A 513 -7.43 -37.42 -6.76
C VAL A 513 -6.40 -38.54 -6.70
N LYS A 514 -5.68 -38.65 -5.59
CA LYS A 514 -4.69 -39.70 -5.35
C LYS A 514 -5.34 -40.86 -4.61
N PHE A 515 -5.32 -42.06 -5.19
CA PHE A 515 -5.77 -43.30 -4.56
C PHE A 515 -4.56 -44.09 -4.07
N THR A 516 -4.54 -44.46 -2.80
CA THR A 516 -3.45 -45.26 -2.19
C THR A 516 -4.00 -46.61 -1.75
N ASN A 517 -3.34 -47.70 -2.14
CA ASN A 517 -3.68 -49.04 -1.65
C ASN A 517 -3.11 -49.22 -0.23
N GLN A 518 -3.98 -49.17 0.78
CA GLN A 518 -3.64 -49.38 2.19
C GLN A 518 -3.81 -50.83 2.64
N GLY A 519 -4.32 -51.69 1.76
CA GLY A 519 -4.39 -53.13 1.97
C GLY A 519 -3.04 -53.83 1.82
N ASN A 520 -3.01 -55.12 2.14
CA ASN A 520 -1.85 -55.99 1.95
C ASN A 520 -1.96 -56.89 0.70
N VAL A 521 -3.01 -56.70 -0.11
CA VAL A 521 -3.25 -57.36 -1.41
C VAL A 521 -3.33 -56.31 -2.53
N ASP A 522 -2.81 -56.64 -3.71
CA ASP A 522 -2.81 -55.76 -4.88
C ASP A 522 -4.24 -55.45 -5.37
N CYS A 523 -4.50 -54.16 -5.63
CA CYS A 523 -5.77 -53.67 -6.14
C CYS A 523 -5.77 -53.69 -7.67
N LYS A 524 -6.72 -54.40 -8.28
CA LYS A 524 -6.94 -54.44 -9.72
C LYS A 524 -8.14 -53.58 -10.07
N ILE A 525 -7.89 -52.50 -10.79
CA ILE A 525 -8.92 -51.56 -11.26
C ILE A 525 -9.37 -51.99 -12.66
N SER A 526 -10.66 -52.29 -12.82
CA SER A 526 -11.23 -52.70 -14.10
C SER A 526 -11.87 -51.55 -14.87
N THR A 527 -12.44 -50.57 -14.17
CA THR A 527 -13.03 -49.36 -14.79
C THR A 527 -12.81 -48.11 -13.96
N ILE A 528 -12.67 -46.98 -14.64
CA ILE A 528 -12.59 -45.62 -14.09
C ILE A 528 -13.65 -44.79 -14.82
N THR A 529 -14.66 -44.31 -14.11
CA THR A 529 -15.80 -43.60 -14.71
C THR A 529 -16.24 -42.43 -13.85
N THR A 530 -16.77 -41.38 -14.47
CA THR A 530 -17.47 -40.29 -13.77
C THR A 530 -18.97 -40.36 -14.06
N PHE A 531 -19.78 -39.90 -13.12
CA PHE A 531 -21.23 -39.73 -13.30
C PHE A 531 -21.72 -38.44 -12.64
N VAL A 532 -22.94 -38.03 -13.00
CA VAL A 532 -23.67 -36.90 -12.42
C VAL A 532 -25.01 -37.39 -11.89
N ASP A 533 -25.39 -36.94 -10.69
CA ASP A 533 -26.68 -37.26 -10.08
C ASP A 533 -27.78 -36.48 -10.80
N ARG A 534 -28.59 -37.19 -11.60
CA ARG A 534 -29.67 -36.55 -12.38
C ARG A 534 -30.97 -36.34 -11.60
N GLY A 535 -31.08 -36.95 -10.41
CA GLY A 535 -32.32 -36.97 -9.60
C GLY A 535 -32.50 -35.83 -8.59
N ILE A 536 -31.50 -34.96 -8.40
CA ILE A 536 -31.52 -33.89 -7.37
C ILE A 536 -32.08 -32.56 -7.93
N PHE A 537 -32.23 -32.46 -9.24
CA PHE A 537 -32.73 -31.25 -9.88
C PHE A 537 -34.27 -31.24 -9.97
N PRO A 538 -34.96 -30.10 -9.72
CA PRO A 538 -36.41 -29.95 -9.88
C PRO A 538 -36.92 -30.28 -11.29
N VAL A 539 -36.01 -30.28 -12.27
CA VAL A 539 -36.18 -30.82 -13.61
C VAL A 539 -34.94 -31.68 -13.88
N ALA A 540 -35.10 -32.97 -14.17
CA ALA A 540 -33.98 -33.88 -14.39
C ALA A 540 -32.98 -33.29 -15.41
N TYR A 541 -31.73 -33.11 -15.00
CA TYR A 541 -30.67 -32.61 -15.88
C TYR A 541 -30.45 -33.61 -17.02
N GLN A 542 -30.74 -33.19 -18.26
CA GLN A 542 -30.59 -34.03 -19.46
C GLN A 542 -29.28 -33.78 -20.22
N GLY A 543 -28.45 -32.85 -19.75
CA GLY A 543 -27.19 -32.51 -20.41
C GLY A 543 -26.09 -33.56 -20.26
N PRO A 544 -24.96 -33.35 -20.97
CA PRO A 544 -23.78 -34.20 -20.87
C PRO A 544 -23.23 -34.18 -19.44
N ASN A 545 -22.55 -35.25 -19.03
CA ASN A 545 -21.92 -35.27 -17.70
C ASN A 545 -20.90 -34.12 -17.59
N PRO A 546 -21.08 -33.15 -16.67
CA PRO A 546 -20.14 -32.03 -16.52
C PRO A 546 -18.82 -32.48 -15.86
N PHE A 547 -18.78 -33.67 -15.25
CA PHE A 547 -17.56 -34.27 -14.71
C PHE A 547 -16.87 -35.11 -15.78
N VAL A 548 -15.67 -34.72 -16.18
CA VAL A 548 -14.90 -35.37 -17.24
C VAL A 548 -13.53 -35.80 -16.74
N LEU A 549 -12.97 -36.84 -17.36
CA LEU A 549 -11.60 -37.30 -17.13
C LEU A 549 -10.72 -36.73 -18.25
N PRO A 550 -9.95 -35.66 -18.01
CA PRO A 550 -9.14 -35.01 -19.05
C PRO A 550 -8.04 -35.91 -19.59
N SER A 551 -7.56 -36.83 -18.75
CA SER A 551 -6.56 -37.84 -19.09
C SER A 551 -6.81 -39.11 -18.29
N LEU A 552 -6.64 -40.26 -18.94
CA LEU A 552 -6.74 -41.57 -18.32
C LEU A 552 -5.36 -42.23 -18.24
N PRO A 553 -5.11 -43.08 -17.22
CA PRO A 553 -3.87 -43.85 -17.13
C PRO A 553 -3.63 -44.72 -18.37
N ALA A 554 -2.35 -44.92 -18.72
CA ALA A 554 -1.97 -45.87 -19.75
C ALA A 554 -2.53 -47.26 -19.43
N GLY A 555 -3.23 -47.87 -20.38
CA GLY A 555 -3.96 -49.14 -20.19
C GLY A 555 -5.47 -48.99 -19.94
N CYS A 556 -5.98 -47.77 -19.73
CA CYS A 556 -7.41 -47.49 -19.55
C CYS A 556 -7.94 -46.39 -20.51
N PRO A 557 -7.70 -46.44 -21.84
CA PRO A 557 -7.91 -45.30 -22.74
C PRO A 557 -9.38 -44.82 -22.85
N THR A 558 -10.35 -45.69 -22.56
CA THR A 558 -11.79 -45.39 -22.62
C THR A 558 -12.45 -45.39 -21.24
N GLY A 559 -11.66 -45.45 -20.17
CA GLY A 559 -12.14 -45.69 -18.81
C GLY A 559 -12.27 -47.17 -18.47
N THR A 560 -12.30 -48.08 -19.45
CA THR A 560 -12.14 -49.52 -19.22
C THR A 560 -10.67 -49.90 -19.27
N CYS A 561 -10.19 -50.62 -18.25
CA CYS A 561 -8.80 -51.06 -18.15
C CYS A 561 -8.65 -52.49 -18.66
N ASN A 562 -7.86 -52.70 -19.72
CA ASN A 562 -7.57 -54.02 -20.26
C ASN A 562 -6.07 -54.14 -20.66
N PRO A 563 -5.24 -54.90 -19.90
CA PRO A 563 -5.59 -55.64 -18.68
C PRO A 563 -5.97 -54.70 -17.51
N PRO A 564 -6.62 -55.21 -16.43
CA PRO A 564 -6.91 -54.41 -15.25
C PRO A 564 -5.66 -53.73 -14.69
N LEU A 565 -5.81 -52.45 -14.33
CA LEU A 565 -4.69 -51.65 -13.84
C LEU A 565 -4.37 -52.02 -12.39
N GLU A 566 -3.12 -52.40 -12.13
CA GLU A 566 -2.69 -52.92 -10.83
C GLU A 566 -2.03 -51.84 -9.96
N VAL A 567 -2.55 -51.65 -8.75
CA VAL A 567 -1.98 -50.79 -7.72
C VAL A 567 -1.50 -51.68 -6.57
N LYS A 568 -0.18 -51.90 -6.52
CA LYS A 568 0.45 -52.75 -5.51
C LYS A 568 0.17 -52.27 -4.08
N ALA A 569 0.20 -53.17 -3.11
CA ALA A 569 0.12 -52.82 -1.69
C ALA A 569 1.12 -51.70 -1.33
N GLY A 570 0.65 -50.61 -0.73
CA GLY A 570 1.43 -49.42 -0.38
C GLY A 570 1.66 -48.40 -1.52
N ASN A 571 1.34 -48.73 -2.77
CA ASN A 571 1.50 -47.81 -3.91
C ASN A 571 0.26 -46.93 -4.12
N SER A 572 0.42 -45.92 -4.96
CA SER A 572 -0.65 -44.98 -5.31
C SER A 572 -0.78 -44.74 -6.82
N ILE A 573 -1.97 -44.31 -7.24
CA ILE A 573 -2.27 -43.78 -8.56
C ILE A 573 -2.97 -42.43 -8.44
N THR A 574 -2.78 -41.53 -9.40
CA THR A 574 -3.45 -40.23 -9.47
C THR A 574 -4.38 -40.19 -10.67
N ILE A 575 -5.62 -39.75 -10.45
CA ILE A 575 -6.63 -39.55 -11.48
C ILE A 575 -7.06 -38.09 -11.47
N ASP A 576 -6.92 -37.41 -12.60
CA ASP A 576 -7.43 -36.06 -12.78
C ASP A 576 -8.92 -36.12 -13.13
N VAL A 577 -9.71 -35.27 -12.50
CA VAL A 577 -11.12 -35.08 -12.79
C VAL A 577 -11.39 -33.60 -12.97
N SER A 578 -12.12 -33.24 -14.01
CA SER A 578 -12.48 -31.86 -14.30
C SER A 578 -13.98 -31.64 -14.25
N PHE A 579 -14.39 -30.45 -13.80
CA PHE A 579 -15.77 -29.99 -13.88
C PHE A 579 -15.88 -28.90 -14.94
N THR A 580 -16.72 -29.15 -15.94
CA THR A 580 -17.01 -28.24 -17.06
C THR A 580 -18.53 -28.08 -17.17
N PRO A 581 -19.13 -27.10 -16.48
CA PRO A 581 -20.56 -26.89 -16.57
C PRO A 581 -20.94 -26.28 -17.93
N LEU A 582 -21.83 -26.93 -18.66
CA LEU A 582 -22.37 -26.44 -19.94
C LEU A 582 -23.87 -26.13 -19.79
N LEU A 583 -24.33 -25.05 -20.42
CA LEU A 583 -25.75 -24.76 -20.60
C LEU A 583 -26.25 -25.40 -21.91
N GLU A 584 -27.28 -26.24 -21.84
CA GLU A 584 -28.02 -26.69 -23.03
C GLU A 584 -29.31 -25.88 -23.30
N LYS A 585 -29.79 -25.09 -22.33
CA LYS A 585 -31.05 -24.32 -22.44
C LYS A 585 -30.96 -23.01 -21.66
N GLU A 586 -31.33 -21.90 -22.29
CA GLU A 586 -31.53 -20.62 -21.60
C GLU A 586 -32.61 -20.75 -20.51
N ASN A 587 -32.33 -20.15 -19.35
CA ASN A 587 -33.27 -19.81 -18.29
C ASN A 587 -33.90 -20.92 -17.43
N LYS A 588 -33.28 -22.10 -17.34
CA LYS A 588 -33.45 -22.98 -16.15
C LYS A 588 -32.13 -23.54 -15.63
N LEU A 589 -31.12 -22.68 -15.47
CA LEU A 589 -30.30 -22.87 -14.29
C LEU A 589 -31.22 -22.58 -13.10
N PRO A 590 -31.23 -23.38 -12.03
CA PRO A 590 -31.83 -22.99 -10.77
C PRO A 590 -31.00 -21.84 -10.16
N ILE A 591 -30.93 -20.68 -10.83
CA ILE A 591 -30.32 -19.46 -10.30
C ILE A 591 -31.35 -18.87 -9.35
N GLY A 592 -31.35 -19.38 -8.12
CA GLY A 592 -32.31 -18.98 -7.09
C GLY A 592 -32.47 -19.96 -5.92
N GLY A 593 -31.84 -21.14 -5.95
CA GLY A 593 -31.87 -22.11 -4.85
C GLY A 593 -30.74 -23.14 -4.98
N SER A 594 -30.22 -23.63 -3.86
CA SER A 594 -28.97 -24.39 -3.72
C SER A 594 -28.90 -25.74 -4.46
N ASN A 595 -28.73 -25.77 -5.77
CA ASN A 595 -28.64 -27.03 -6.52
C ASN A 595 -27.32 -27.13 -7.29
N ASP A 596 -26.27 -27.58 -6.59
CA ASP A 596 -24.99 -27.93 -7.20
C ASP A 596 -25.15 -29.15 -8.13
N PHE A 597 -24.29 -29.25 -9.14
CA PHE A 597 -24.05 -30.56 -9.75
C PHE A 597 -23.34 -31.43 -8.74
N THR A 598 -23.98 -32.53 -8.36
CA THR A 598 -23.34 -33.62 -7.61
C THR A 598 -23.17 -34.84 -8.51
N GLY A 599 -22.23 -35.69 -8.15
CA GLY A 599 -21.92 -36.90 -8.89
C GLY A 599 -20.80 -37.67 -8.21
N GLY A 600 -20.10 -38.52 -8.95
CA GLY A 600 -18.99 -39.28 -8.40
C GLY A 600 -17.94 -39.68 -9.43
N LEU A 601 -16.72 -39.90 -8.94
CA LEU A 601 -15.65 -40.63 -9.61
C LEU A 601 -15.62 -42.04 -9.04
N ASP A 602 -15.82 -43.02 -9.92
CA ASP A 602 -15.94 -44.42 -9.57
C ASP A 602 -14.80 -45.25 -10.13
N LEU A 603 -14.20 -46.08 -9.26
CA LEU A 603 -13.21 -47.09 -9.61
C LEU A 603 -13.80 -48.47 -9.26
N ALA A 604 -13.98 -49.34 -10.26
CA ALA A 604 -14.33 -50.73 -10.01
C ALA A 604 -13.07 -51.53 -9.64
N ILE A 605 -13.11 -52.24 -8.51
CA ILE A 605 -11.94 -52.92 -7.91
C ILE A 605 -12.26 -54.37 -7.53
N ASN A 606 -11.21 -55.19 -7.41
CA ASN A 606 -11.26 -56.57 -6.93
C ASN A 606 -11.37 -56.69 -5.38
N ALA A 607 -12.21 -55.88 -4.75
CA ALA A 607 -12.41 -55.87 -3.29
C ALA A 607 -13.91 -55.86 -2.93
N THR A 608 -14.22 -55.89 -1.63
CA THR A 608 -15.58 -55.65 -1.12
C THR A 608 -15.56 -54.37 -0.28
N PRO A 609 -16.27 -53.29 -0.68
CA PRO A 609 -17.13 -53.19 -1.87
C PRO A 609 -16.33 -53.19 -3.19
N SER A 610 -16.92 -53.74 -4.27
CA SER A 610 -16.31 -53.87 -5.60
C SER A 610 -16.16 -52.55 -6.37
N LYS A 611 -16.45 -51.44 -5.70
CA LYS A 611 -16.47 -50.11 -6.25
C LYS A 611 -16.04 -49.11 -5.18
N LYS A 612 -15.07 -48.26 -5.52
CA LYS A 612 -14.68 -47.10 -4.71
C LYS A 612 -15.19 -45.83 -5.39
N SER A 613 -15.94 -45.02 -4.65
CA SER A 613 -16.53 -43.79 -5.15
C SER A 613 -15.98 -42.57 -4.41
N VAL A 614 -15.70 -41.49 -5.14
CA VAL A 614 -15.34 -40.18 -4.62
C VAL A 614 -16.43 -39.20 -5.03
N PRO A 615 -17.20 -38.63 -4.08
CA PRO A 615 -18.23 -37.65 -4.40
C PRO A 615 -17.63 -36.41 -5.09
N LEU A 616 -18.30 -35.95 -6.14
CA LEU A 616 -17.95 -34.75 -6.90
C LEU A 616 -19.06 -33.71 -6.73
N ARG A 617 -18.69 -32.45 -6.52
CA ARG A 617 -19.62 -31.32 -6.40
C ARG A 617 -19.11 -30.09 -7.15
N GLY A 618 -19.95 -29.42 -7.92
CA GLY A 618 -19.61 -28.18 -8.61
C GLY A 618 -20.82 -27.29 -8.87
N LEU A 619 -20.67 -25.98 -8.69
CA LEU A 619 -21.74 -25.00 -8.91
C LEU A 619 -21.52 -24.27 -10.24
N PRO A 620 -22.48 -24.26 -11.18
CA PRO A 620 -22.36 -23.50 -12.42
C PRO A 620 -22.69 -22.01 -12.19
N ALA A 621 -21.98 -21.09 -12.86
CA ALA A 621 -22.31 -19.66 -12.87
C ALA A 621 -22.22 -19.04 -14.26
N LYS A 622 -23.06 -18.03 -14.54
CA LYS A 622 -22.94 -17.23 -15.77
C LYS A 622 -21.77 -16.24 -15.64
N SER A 623 -20.99 -16.11 -16.71
CA SER A 623 -20.03 -15.02 -16.89
C SER A 623 -20.78 -13.71 -17.09
N CYS A 624 -20.26 -12.61 -16.56
CA CYS A 624 -20.73 -11.27 -16.97
C CYS A 624 -19.61 -10.22 -17.12
N ILE A 625 -18.35 -10.65 -17.06
CA ILE A 625 -17.19 -9.88 -17.53
C ILE A 625 -16.48 -10.65 -18.63
N GLU A 626 -16.18 -9.98 -19.74
CA GLU A 626 -15.56 -10.62 -20.91
C GLU A 626 -14.43 -9.76 -21.46
N ALA A 627 -13.32 -10.40 -21.83
CA ALA A 627 -12.21 -9.76 -22.50
C ALA A 627 -12.20 -10.17 -23.99
N VAL A 628 -12.08 -9.18 -24.87
CA VAL A 628 -12.08 -9.36 -26.32
C VAL A 628 -10.87 -8.63 -26.93
N PRO A 629 -9.97 -9.33 -27.64
CA PRO A 629 -10.00 -10.78 -27.90
C PRO A 629 -9.68 -11.61 -26.63
N THR A 630 -10.07 -12.88 -26.63
CA THR A 630 -9.83 -13.80 -25.49
C THR A 630 -8.37 -14.26 -25.38
N THR A 631 -7.57 -14.04 -26.42
CA THR A 631 -6.13 -14.28 -26.49
C THR A 631 -5.49 -13.21 -27.38
N ILE A 632 -4.27 -12.79 -27.09
CA ILE A 632 -3.52 -11.84 -27.93
C ILE A 632 -2.23 -12.49 -28.42
N ASP A 633 -2.04 -12.48 -29.73
CA ASP A 633 -0.82 -12.92 -30.39
C ASP A 633 -0.16 -11.71 -31.07
N PHE A 634 1.03 -11.34 -30.59
CA PHE A 634 1.83 -10.24 -31.13
C PHE A 634 2.60 -10.64 -32.39
N GLY A 635 2.54 -11.90 -32.81
CA GLY A 635 3.20 -12.47 -33.98
C GLY A 635 4.72 -12.40 -33.89
N LEU A 636 5.36 -12.35 -35.06
CA LEU A 636 6.82 -12.38 -35.17
C LEU A 636 7.45 -10.99 -34.96
N VAL A 637 8.33 -10.84 -33.97
CA VAL A 637 8.98 -9.57 -33.60
C VAL A 637 10.50 -9.73 -33.63
N GLN A 638 11.21 -8.73 -34.16
CA GLN A 638 12.67 -8.81 -34.22
C GLN A 638 13.31 -8.54 -32.86
N THR A 639 14.40 -9.23 -32.53
CA THR A 639 15.20 -9.01 -31.32
C THR A 639 15.58 -7.54 -31.18
N ASN A 640 15.42 -6.97 -29.97
CA ASN A 640 15.60 -5.54 -29.66
C ASN A 640 14.59 -4.60 -30.32
N CYS A 641 13.54 -5.14 -30.95
CA CYS A 641 12.41 -4.37 -31.42
C CYS A 641 11.15 -4.68 -30.62
N SER A 642 10.19 -3.78 -30.73
CA SER A 642 8.88 -3.98 -30.15
C SER A 642 7.79 -4.11 -31.20
N SER A 643 6.69 -4.76 -30.81
CA SER A 643 5.47 -4.90 -31.60
C SER A 643 4.69 -3.58 -31.71
N ARG A 644 3.70 -3.55 -32.61
CA ARG A 644 2.60 -2.59 -32.51
C ARG A 644 1.86 -2.77 -31.18
N ASN A 645 1.19 -1.71 -30.74
CA ASN A 645 0.28 -1.81 -29.61
C ASN A 645 -0.95 -2.63 -30.02
N GLU A 646 -1.24 -3.70 -29.29
CA GLU A 646 -2.46 -4.49 -29.43
C GLU A 646 -3.48 -4.05 -28.39
N LYS A 647 -4.76 -4.05 -28.75
CA LYS A 647 -5.86 -3.60 -27.89
C LYS A 647 -6.58 -4.79 -27.27
N LEU A 648 -6.97 -4.65 -26.01
CA LEU A 648 -7.87 -5.57 -25.30
C LEU A 648 -9.03 -4.76 -24.73
N ASP A 649 -10.24 -5.08 -25.15
CA ASP A 649 -11.47 -4.51 -24.62
C ASP A 649 -12.06 -5.42 -23.55
N ILE A 650 -12.37 -4.87 -22.38
CA ILE A 650 -12.98 -5.56 -21.24
C ILE A 650 -14.41 -5.05 -21.13
N TYR A 651 -15.39 -5.91 -21.41
CA TYR A 651 -16.80 -5.60 -21.38
C TYR A 651 -17.43 -5.98 -20.04
N ASN A 652 -18.28 -5.09 -19.52
CA ASN A 652 -19.20 -5.39 -18.44
C ASN A 652 -20.57 -5.72 -19.03
N THR A 653 -20.93 -7.00 -19.00
CA THR A 653 -22.27 -7.48 -19.37
C THR A 653 -23.14 -7.79 -18.15
N CYS A 654 -22.67 -7.48 -16.94
CA CYS A 654 -23.45 -7.56 -15.71
C CYS A 654 -24.49 -6.42 -15.67
N ASP A 655 -25.49 -6.60 -14.80
CA ASP A 655 -26.48 -5.59 -14.44
C ASP A 655 -25.96 -4.57 -13.41
N LYS A 656 -24.72 -4.75 -12.93
CA LYS A 656 -24.05 -3.92 -11.93
C LYS A 656 -22.68 -3.47 -12.40
N ASP A 657 -22.21 -2.38 -11.81
CA ASP A 657 -20.86 -1.87 -11.99
C ASP A 657 -19.78 -2.93 -11.63
N ILE A 658 -18.78 -3.06 -12.49
CA ILE A 658 -17.60 -3.88 -12.23
C ILE A 658 -16.43 -2.96 -11.94
N THR A 659 -15.79 -3.14 -10.79
CA THR A 659 -14.53 -2.46 -10.49
C THR A 659 -13.37 -3.37 -10.81
N VAL A 660 -12.48 -2.90 -11.68
CA VAL A 660 -11.18 -3.50 -11.97
C VAL A 660 -10.16 -2.90 -11.01
N SER A 661 -9.49 -3.76 -10.25
CA SER A 661 -8.57 -3.32 -9.19
C SER A 661 -7.10 -3.61 -9.48
N LYS A 662 -6.80 -4.59 -10.33
CA LYS A 662 -5.42 -5.02 -10.57
C LYS A 662 -5.22 -5.67 -11.94
N PHE A 663 -4.03 -5.48 -12.50
CA PHE A 663 -3.49 -6.26 -13.61
C PHE A 663 -2.14 -6.85 -13.23
N GLU A 664 -1.94 -8.14 -13.50
CA GLU A 664 -0.68 -8.84 -13.23
C GLU A 664 -0.34 -9.82 -14.34
N PHE A 665 0.93 -9.89 -14.73
CA PHE A 665 1.44 -10.96 -15.56
C PHE A 665 1.66 -12.22 -14.73
N THR A 666 1.29 -13.37 -15.28
CA THR A 666 1.35 -14.66 -14.59
C THR A 666 2.80 -15.07 -14.31
N SER A 667 3.73 -14.74 -15.22
CA SER A 667 5.14 -15.10 -15.08
C SER A 667 5.84 -14.49 -13.86
N THR A 668 5.38 -13.32 -13.37
CA THR A 668 6.01 -12.59 -12.26
C THR A 668 5.08 -12.23 -11.12
N ASN A 669 3.77 -12.45 -11.27
CA ASN A 669 2.72 -11.92 -10.39
C ASN A 669 2.94 -10.41 -10.13
N SER A 670 3.19 -9.64 -11.19
CA SER A 670 3.45 -8.20 -11.12
C SER A 670 2.98 -7.49 -12.38
N THR A 671 3.06 -6.15 -12.42
CA THR A 671 2.75 -5.36 -13.63
C THR A 671 3.80 -5.45 -14.74
N GLN A 672 4.89 -6.21 -14.52
CA GLN A 672 5.95 -6.42 -15.50
C GLN A 672 6.06 -7.89 -15.88
N SER A 673 6.03 -8.21 -17.18
CA SER A 673 6.31 -9.58 -17.62
C SER A 673 7.82 -9.87 -17.65
N SER A 674 8.20 -11.07 -17.24
CA SER A 674 9.56 -11.59 -17.46
C SER A 674 9.85 -11.87 -18.94
N GLU A 675 8.80 -12.09 -19.74
CA GLU A 675 8.86 -12.45 -21.15
C GLU A 675 8.85 -11.25 -22.10
N GLY A 676 8.79 -10.01 -21.59
CA GLY A 676 8.85 -8.80 -22.42
C GLY A 676 7.49 -8.22 -22.84
N PHE A 677 6.37 -8.79 -22.35
CA PHE A 677 5.05 -8.16 -22.45
C PHE A 677 4.92 -6.97 -21.47
N SER A 678 4.19 -5.93 -21.90
CA SER A 678 4.01 -4.71 -21.11
C SER A 678 2.65 -4.04 -21.40
N ILE A 679 2.11 -3.38 -20.39
CA ILE A 679 0.92 -2.52 -20.52
C ILE A 679 1.39 -1.11 -20.88
N VAL A 680 0.98 -0.61 -22.05
CA VAL A 680 1.36 0.72 -22.54
C VAL A 680 0.36 1.79 -22.13
N LYS A 681 -0.93 1.43 -22.12
CA LYS A 681 -2.01 2.35 -21.76
C LYS A 681 -3.12 1.59 -21.05
N MET A 682 -3.57 2.12 -19.92
CA MET A 682 -4.76 1.69 -19.19
C MET A 682 -5.30 2.87 -18.38
N ASP A 683 -6.56 2.77 -17.95
CA ASP A 683 -7.13 3.69 -16.98
C ASP A 683 -6.47 3.49 -15.60
N ASN A 684 -6.46 4.54 -14.77
CA ASN A 684 -5.89 4.47 -13.43
C ASN A 684 -6.68 3.47 -12.57
N LEU A 685 -5.96 2.56 -11.93
CA LEU A 685 -6.56 1.56 -11.04
C LEU A 685 -6.84 2.15 -9.64
N PRO A 686 -7.95 1.75 -8.99
CA PRO A 686 -9.04 0.98 -9.56
C PRO A 686 -9.94 1.86 -10.48
N PHE A 687 -10.49 1.27 -11.54
CA PHE A 687 -11.52 1.92 -12.37
C PHE A 687 -12.79 1.07 -12.46
N THR A 688 -13.91 1.71 -12.78
CA THR A 688 -15.22 1.07 -12.86
C THR A 688 -15.73 1.04 -14.29
N ILE A 689 -16.17 -0.14 -14.74
CA ILE A 689 -16.87 -0.35 -15.99
C ILE A 689 -18.36 -0.46 -15.67
N LYS A 690 -19.18 0.47 -16.17
CA LYS A 690 -20.64 0.44 -15.97
C LYS A 690 -21.30 -0.66 -16.81
N PRO A 691 -22.53 -1.11 -16.48
CA PRO A 691 -23.28 -2.05 -17.30
C PRO A 691 -23.31 -1.64 -18.78
N LEU A 692 -23.11 -2.62 -19.67
CA LEU A 692 -23.07 -2.47 -21.13
C LEU A 692 -21.96 -1.55 -21.67
N GLN A 693 -21.00 -1.18 -20.83
CA GLN A 693 -19.80 -0.45 -21.23
C GLN A 693 -18.57 -1.35 -21.29
N SER A 694 -17.49 -0.81 -21.86
CA SER A 694 -16.19 -1.45 -21.91
C SER A 694 -15.07 -0.51 -21.47
N ALA A 695 -14.00 -1.07 -20.94
CA ALA A 695 -12.72 -0.40 -20.77
C ALA A 695 -11.67 -1.00 -21.71
N GLN A 696 -10.77 -0.18 -22.23
CA GLN A 696 -9.73 -0.62 -23.16
C GLN A 696 -8.36 -0.54 -22.51
N ILE A 697 -7.58 -1.61 -22.65
CA ILE A 697 -6.14 -1.59 -22.37
C ILE A 697 -5.34 -1.78 -23.66
N SER A 698 -4.15 -1.18 -23.71
CA SER A 698 -3.20 -1.36 -24.80
C SER A 698 -1.94 -2.06 -24.29
N LEU A 699 -1.56 -3.14 -24.96
CA LEU A 699 -0.43 -3.99 -24.62
C LEU A 699 0.62 -3.92 -25.73
N LYS A 700 1.89 -4.12 -25.39
CA LYS A 700 3.02 -4.17 -26.31
C LYS A 700 3.99 -5.25 -25.88
N TYR A 701 4.61 -5.90 -26.86
CA TYR A 701 5.66 -6.89 -26.66
C TYR A 701 7.01 -6.31 -27.11
N THR A 702 8.06 -6.51 -26.32
CA THR A 702 9.44 -6.13 -26.68
C THR A 702 10.34 -7.35 -26.58
N ALA A 703 10.93 -7.75 -27.69
CA ALA A 703 11.82 -8.90 -27.77
C ALA A 703 13.16 -8.58 -27.09
N LYS A 704 13.54 -9.36 -26.07
CA LYS A 704 14.69 -9.04 -25.18
C LYS A 704 15.97 -9.84 -25.48
N ALA A 705 15.87 -11.07 -25.99
CA ALA A 705 16.98 -11.95 -26.36
C ALA A 705 16.39 -13.23 -26.98
N PRO A 706 17.06 -13.95 -27.89
CA PRO A 706 16.42 -14.90 -28.80
C PRO A 706 15.74 -16.06 -28.05
N VAL A 707 14.44 -15.92 -27.81
CA VAL A 707 13.55 -17.01 -27.43
C VAL A 707 12.76 -17.38 -28.68
N ASN A 708 12.73 -18.66 -29.07
CA ASN A 708 11.97 -19.08 -30.26
C ASN A 708 10.47 -18.72 -30.15
N GLN A 709 9.95 -18.61 -28.94
CA GLN A 709 8.57 -18.25 -28.64
C GLN A 709 8.44 -17.73 -27.20
N ALA A 710 7.80 -16.57 -27.00
CA ALA A 710 7.45 -16.02 -25.68
C ALA A 710 5.95 -16.24 -25.39
N GLN A 711 5.63 -16.67 -24.16
CA GLN A 711 4.25 -16.90 -23.71
C GLN A 711 4.05 -16.40 -22.28
N ASP A 712 2.94 -15.71 -22.03
CA ASP A 712 2.53 -15.29 -20.69
C ASP A 712 1.00 -15.19 -20.64
N ALA A 713 0.43 -14.74 -19.53
CA ALA A 713 -0.96 -14.33 -19.46
C ALA A 713 -1.12 -13.13 -18.54
N ILE A 714 -1.98 -12.18 -18.93
CA ILE A 714 -2.35 -11.05 -18.08
C ILE A 714 -3.63 -11.38 -17.30
N ASN A 715 -3.53 -11.32 -15.97
CA ASN A 715 -4.57 -11.59 -14.99
C ASN A 715 -5.21 -10.28 -14.54
N LEU A 716 -6.50 -10.15 -14.75
CA LEU A 716 -7.33 -9.01 -14.37
C LEU A 716 -8.11 -9.33 -13.09
N THR A 717 -7.83 -8.61 -12.00
CA THR A 717 -8.61 -8.72 -10.75
C THR A 717 -9.77 -7.73 -10.75
N HIS A 718 -10.97 -8.21 -10.41
CA HIS A 718 -12.19 -7.41 -10.46
C HIS A 718 -13.27 -7.88 -9.46
N THR A 719 -14.35 -7.12 -9.32
CA THR A 719 -15.43 -7.38 -8.34
C THR A 719 -16.29 -8.62 -8.63
N VAL A 720 -16.31 -9.12 -9.87
CA VAL A 720 -16.98 -10.39 -10.21
C VAL A 720 -16.16 -11.58 -9.70
N THR A 721 -16.28 -11.90 -8.41
CA THR A 721 -15.41 -12.86 -7.70
C THR A 721 -15.32 -14.23 -8.35
N ILE A 722 -16.40 -14.72 -8.95
CA ILE A 722 -16.46 -16.02 -9.66
C ILE A 722 -15.55 -16.11 -10.90
N GLN A 723 -15.08 -14.96 -11.40
CA GLN A 723 -14.26 -14.83 -12.60
C GLN A 723 -12.91 -14.19 -12.35
N SER A 724 -12.66 -13.76 -11.11
CA SER A 724 -11.44 -13.05 -10.76
C SER A 724 -10.35 -14.03 -10.28
N PRO A 725 -9.13 -13.98 -10.84
CA PRO A 725 -8.72 -13.12 -11.94
C PRO A 725 -9.17 -13.65 -13.31
N LEU A 726 -9.55 -12.74 -14.21
CA LEU A 726 -9.78 -13.06 -15.62
C LEU A 726 -8.40 -13.11 -16.32
N ALA A 727 -7.99 -14.29 -16.75
CA ALA A 727 -6.71 -14.51 -17.43
C ALA A 727 -6.85 -14.40 -18.95
N ILE A 728 -6.00 -13.57 -19.59
CA ILE A 728 -5.92 -13.42 -21.04
C ILE A 728 -4.54 -13.90 -21.50
N PRO A 729 -4.45 -15.04 -22.21
CA PRO A 729 -3.20 -15.55 -22.74
C PRO A 729 -2.56 -14.62 -23.78
N LEU A 730 -1.24 -14.49 -23.71
CA LEU A 730 -0.40 -13.68 -24.56
C LEU A 730 0.68 -14.55 -25.21
N ALA A 731 0.93 -14.34 -26.51
CA ALA A 731 1.98 -15.04 -27.23
C ALA A 731 2.73 -14.12 -28.19
N ALA A 732 4.00 -14.41 -28.43
CA ALA A 732 4.81 -13.78 -29.46
C ALA A 732 5.90 -14.75 -29.95
N ASN A 733 6.36 -14.58 -31.19
CA ASN A 733 7.53 -15.28 -31.72
C ASN A 733 8.65 -14.26 -31.96
N GLU A 734 9.91 -14.67 -31.85
CA GLU A 734 11.05 -13.77 -32.11
C GLU A 734 11.86 -14.16 -33.36
N THR A 735 12.52 -13.18 -33.98
CA THR A 735 13.48 -13.38 -35.08
C THR A 735 14.66 -12.41 -34.95
N THR A 736 15.81 -12.74 -35.52
CA THR A 736 16.99 -11.85 -35.51
C THR A 736 17.09 -10.95 -36.75
N THR A 737 16.33 -11.23 -37.81
CA THR A 737 16.40 -10.49 -39.07
C THR A 737 15.22 -9.53 -39.27
N ALA A 738 15.50 -8.39 -39.90
CA ALA A 738 14.47 -7.47 -40.39
C ALA A 738 13.88 -7.91 -41.73
N ASP A 739 14.63 -8.71 -42.50
CA ASP A 739 14.20 -9.20 -43.80
C ASP A 739 13.10 -10.25 -43.61
N GLN A 740 11.97 -10.03 -44.28
CA GLN A 740 10.80 -10.88 -44.22
C GLN A 740 10.38 -11.26 -45.63
N THR A 741 10.03 -12.52 -45.82
CA THR A 741 9.40 -13.02 -47.04
C THR A 741 8.13 -13.75 -46.68
N ASP A 742 7.00 -13.12 -46.96
CA ASP A 742 5.71 -13.78 -46.80
C ASP A 742 5.32 -14.44 -48.11
N THR A 743 5.05 -15.74 -48.07
CA THR A 743 4.60 -16.50 -49.23
C THR A 743 3.15 -16.91 -49.04
N PHE A 744 2.28 -16.33 -49.85
CA PHE A 744 0.88 -16.69 -49.93
C PHE A 744 0.64 -17.58 -51.13
N LYS A 745 -0.27 -18.54 -50.97
CA LYS A 745 -0.76 -19.35 -52.08
C LYS A 745 -2.22 -19.00 -52.34
N GLN A 746 -2.51 -18.53 -53.54
CA GLN A 746 -3.88 -18.41 -53.97
C GLN A 746 -4.47 -19.81 -54.07
N SER A 747 -5.39 -20.15 -53.18
CA SER A 747 -5.90 -21.52 -53.16
C SER A 747 -6.56 -21.86 -54.49
N LYS A 748 -6.25 -23.04 -55.04
CA LYS A 748 -6.97 -23.62 -56.17
C LYS A 748 -8.40 -24.02 -55.77
N ARG A 749 -8.66 -24.18 -54.47
CA ARG A 749 -9.94 -24.54 -53.85
C ARG A 749 -10.06 -23.80 -52.50
N PRO A 750 -10.61 -22.58 -52.46
CA PRO A 750 -10.75 -21.87 -51.18
C PRO A 750 -11.62 -22.68 -50.21
N LYS A 751 -11.35 -22.58 -48.91
CA LYS A 751 -12.16 -23.18 -47.85
C LYS A 751 -13.00 -22.11 -47.18
N ILE A 752 -14.31 -22.34 -47.06
CA ILE A 752 -15.25 -21.32 -46.57
C ILE A 752 -16.33 -21.96 -45.69
N ASP A 753 -16.58 -21.38 -44.52
CA ASP A 753 -17.72 -21.73 -43.65
C ASP A 753 -18.76 -20.62 -43.76
N ILE A 754 -20.02 -20.98 -43.98
CA ILE A 754 -21.11 -20.04 -44.27
C ILE A 754 -22.26 -20.31 -43.32
N LEU A 755 -22.56 -19.31 -42.49
CA LEU A 755 -23.69 -19.35 -41.56
C LEU A 755 -24.82 -18.47 -42.08
N PHE A 756 -25.95 -19.08 -42.41
CA PHE A 756 -27.19 -18.36 -42.66
C PHE A 756 -27.93 -18.17 -41.33
N VAL A 757 -28.29 -16.93 -41.03
CA VAL A 757 -29.12 -16.56 -39.89
C VAL A 757 -30.45 -16.11 -40.46
N VAL A 758 -31.45 -16.99 -40.41
CA VAL A 758 -32.73 -16.82 -41.08
C VAL A 758 -33.79 -16.47 -40.05
N ASP A 759 -34.37 -15.31 -40.22
CA ASP A 759 -35.51 -14.87 -39.45
C ASP A 759 -36.71 -15.81 -39.63
N ASN A 760 -37.29 -16.19 -38.49
CA ASN A 760 -38.40 -17.11 -38.36
C ASN A 760 -39.67 -16.45 -37.82
N SER A 761 -39.81 -15.12 -37.98
CA SER A 761 -41.01 -14.36 -37.69
C SER A 761 -42.18 -14.71 -38.62
N GLY A 762 -43.38 -14.25 -38.25
CA GLY A 762 -44.64 -14.56 -38.94
C GLY A 762 -44.68 -14.09 -40.40
N SER A 763 -43.98 -13.01 -40.73
CA SER A 763 -43.95 -12.40 -42.07
C SER A 763 -42.99 -13.08 -43.04
N MET A 764 -41.97 -13.78 -42.54
CA MET A 764 -40.83 -14.28 -43.32
C MET A 764 -41.10 -15.49 -44.23
N GLY A 765 -42.35 -15.95 -44.35
CA GLY A 765 -42.68 -17.16 -45.11
C GLY A 765 -42.28 -17.06 -46.60
N ASN A 766 -42.55 -15.93 -47.24
CA ASN A 766 -42.26 -15.72 -48.66
C ASN A 766 -40.76 -15.54 -48.92
N GLU A 767 -40.07 -14.90 -47.99
CA GLU A 767 -38.65 -14.59 -48.01
C GLU A 767 -37.83 -15.88 -47.79
N GLN A 768 -38.22 -16.74 -46.85
CA GLN A 768 -37.63 -18.07 -46.68
C GLN A 768 -37.79 -18.93 -47.95
N GLN A 769 -38.96 -18.90 -48.58
CA GLN A 769 -39.19 -19.59 -49.84
C GLN A 769 -38.35 -19.01 -50.98
N SER A 770 -38.23 -17.68 -51.06
CA SER A 770 -37.42 -16.97 -52.06
C SER A 770 -35.93 -17.27 -51.90
N LEU A 771 -35.43 -17.31 -50.67
CA LEU A 771 -34.06 -17.72 -50.33
C LEU A 771 -33.78 -19.15 -50.80
N GLY A 772 -34.67 -20.09 -50.46
CA GLY A 772 -34.53 -21.49 -50.84
C GLY A 772 -34.62 -21.74 -52.35
N ASN A 773 -35.56 -21.09 -53.04
CA ASN A 773 -35.76 -21.25 -54.48
C ASN A 773 -34.63 -20.63 -55.33
N ASN A 774 -33.94 -19.61 -54.82
CA ASN A 774 -32.88 -18.92 -55.55
C ASN A 774 -31.46 -19.34 -55.14
N PHE A 775 -31.32 -20.34 -54.26
CA PHE A 775 -30.03 -20.82 -53.75
C PHE A 775 -29.05 -21.24 -54.85
N THR A 776 -29.53 -21.77 -55.98
CA THR A 776 -28.69 -22.11 -57.14
C THR A 776 -27.83 -20.92 -57.60
N SER A 777 -28.37 -19.69 -57.57
CA SER A 777 -27.65 -18.47 -57.96
C SER A 777 -26.50 -18.13 -57.02
N PHE A 778 -26.64 -18.48 -55.74
CA PHE A 778 -25.59 -18.34 -54.73
C PHE A 778 -24.49 -19.38 -54.92
N ILE A 779 -24.86 -20.66 -54.95
CA ILE A 779 -23.89 -21.77 -54.87
C ILE A 779 -23.18 -22.06 -56.19
N LYS A 780 -23.71 -21.60 -57.33
CA LYS A 780 -23.11 -21.78 -58.66
C LYS A 780 -21.63 -21.40 -58.71
N TRP A 781 -21.25 -20.30 -58.05
CA TRP A 781 -19.85 -19.87 -57.97
C TRP A 781 -18.97 -20.87 -57.22
N ALA A 782 -19.46 -21.40 -56.09
CA ALA A 782 -18.76 -22.38 -55.28
C ALA A 782 -18.51 -23.68 -56.05
N LEU A 783 -19.53 -24.16 -56.78
CA LEU A 783 -19.45 -25.37 -57.60
C LEU A 783 -18.52 -25.18 -58.80
N THR A 784 -18.59 -24.03 -59.47
CA THR A 784 -17.74 -23.70 -60.64
C THR A 784 -16.26 -23.59 -60.24
N LEU A 785 -15.98 -22.99 -59.08
CA LEU A 785 -14.63 -22.81 -58.56
C LEU A 785 -14.15 -24.00 -57.71
N ASN A 786 -14.98 -25.05 -57.58
CA ASN A 786 -14.72 -26.24 -56.78
C ASN A 786 -14.21 -25.92 -55.35
N VAL A 787 -14.93 -25.00 -54.69
CA VAL A 787 -14.69 -24.51 -53.33
C VAL A 787 -15.03 -25.60 -52.30
N ASP A 788 -14.22 -25.71 -51.25
CA ASP A 788 -14.47 -26.57 -50.10
C ASP A 788 -15.29 -25.80 -49.05
N PHE A 789 -16.62 -25.85 -49.17
CA PHE A 789 -17.52 -25.10 -48.29
C PHE A 789 -18.20 -25.97 -47.21
N GLN A 790 -18.56 -25.32 -46.11
CA GLN A 790 -19.54 -25.79 -45.14
C GLN A 790 -20.65 -24.75 -45.01
N ILE A 791 -21.92 -25.18 -45.06
CA ILE A 791 -23.09 -24.31 -44.92
C ILE A 791 -23.93 -24.80 -43.75
N GLY A 792 -24.22 -23.89 -42.82
CA GLY A 792 -25.15 -24.09 -41.71
C GLY A 792 -26.25 -23.04 -41.75
N VAL A 793 -27.44 -23.39 -41.25
CA VAL A 793 -28.57 -22.47 -41.07
C VAL A 793 -28.95 -22.41 -39.60
N THR A 794 -29.15 -21.23 -39.03
CA THR A 794 -29.71 -20.98 -37.69
C THR A 794 -30.82 -19.93 -37.79
N THR A 795 -31.59 -19.75 -36.71
CA THR A 795 -32.63 -18.73 -36.63
C THR A 795 -32.16 -17.43 -35.95
N THR A 796 -32.97 -16.37 -35.99
CA THR A 796 -32.79 -15.15 -35.18
C THR A 796 -33.24 -15.32 -33.72
N ASP A 797 -34.00 -16.38 -33.44
CA ASP A 797 -34.43 -16.74 -32.09
C ASP A 797 -33.27 -17.13 -31.18
N VAL A 798 -33.16 -16.41 -30.07
CA VAL A 798 -32.27 -16.79 -28.97
C VAL A 798 -33.00 -17.36 -27.76
N LYS A 799 -34.33 -17.52 -27.84
CA LYS A 799 -35.16 -18.13 -26.78
C LYS A 799 -35.73 -19.47 -27.25
N LYS A 800 -35.76 -20.48 -26.37
CA LYS A 800 -36.23 -21.84 -26.73
C LYS A 800 -37.75 -22.00 -26.79
N ASN A 801 -38.51 -20.90 -26.76
CA ASN A 801 -39.97 -20.93 -26.75
C ASN A 801 -40.49 -20.76 -28.19
N ASN A 802 -40.19 -21.72 -29.06
CA ASN A 802 -40.93 -21.84 -30.31
C ASN A 802 -42.20 -22.66 -29.99
N PRO A 803 -43.41 -22.06 -29.97
CA PRO A 803 -44.64 -22.77 -29.59
C PRO A 803 -45.07 -23.83 -30.62
N LEU A 804 -44.39 -23.92 -31.77
CA LEU A 804 -44.83 -24.69 -32.94
C LEU A 804 -43.86 -25.82 -33.37
N GLY A 805 -42.92 -26.24 -32.52
CA GLY A 805 -42.22 -27.53 -32.68
C GLY A 805 -40.95 -27.53 -33.55
N GLY A 806 -40.28 -26.40 -33.76
CA GLY A 806 -38.96 -26.35 -34.39
C GLY A 806 -37.86 -26.97 -33.51
N THR A 807 -36.99 -27.80 -34.08
CA THR A 807 -35.99 -28.63 -33.36
C THR A 807 -34.65 -27.94 -33.02
N GLY A 808 -34.58 -26.60 -33.01
CA GLY A 808 -33.34 -25.85 -32.74
C GLY A 808 -33.37 -25.09 -31.42
N GLY A 809 -32.34 -25.25 -30.58
CA GLY A 809 -32.05 -24.30 -29.49
C GLY A 809 -31.34 -23.02 -29.98
N PRO A 810 -31.15 -22.03 -29.10
CA PRO A 810 -30.47 -20.76 -29.43
C PRO A 810 -29.09 -20.98 -30.08
N GLY A 811 -28.92 -20.52 -31.33
CA GLY A 811 -27.70 -20.69 -32.12
C GLY A 811 -27.41 -22.11 -32.63
N GLU A 812 -28.30 -23.08 -32.40
CA GLU A 812 -28.10 -24.43 -32.94
C GLU A 812 -28.40 -24.46 -34.44
N LEU A 813 -27.55 -25.17 -35.20
CA LEU A 813 -27.81 -25.38 -36.62
C LEU A 813 -29.08 -26.22 -36.83
N TYR A 814 -29.90 -25.77 -37.76
CA TYR A 814 -31.18 -26.33 -38.15
C TYR A 814 -31.06 -27.28 -39.34
N GLY A 815 -31.99 -28.23 -39.42
CA GLY A 815 -32.12 -29.17 -40.53
C GLY A 815 -31.24 -30.42 -40.45
N SER A 816 -31.28 -31.23 -41.50
CA SER A 816 -30.60 -32.54 -41.57
C SER A 816 -30.07 -32.82 -42.99
N PRO A 817 -28.75 -32.95 -43.18
CA PRO A 817 -27.69 -32.72 -42.20
C PRO A 817 -27.61 -31.24 -41.78
N LYS A 818 -27.18 -30.99 -40.54
CA LYS A 818 -26.98 -29.64 -40.00
C LYS A 818 -25.86 -28.86 -40.69
N ILE A 819 -24.85 -29.59 -41.17
CA ILE A 819 -23.69 -29.05 -41.90
C ILE A 819 -23.74 -29.62 -43.31
N MET A 820 -23.98 -28.76 -44.29
CA MET A 820 -23.96 -29.09 -45.70
C MET A 820 -22.57 -28.84 -46.27
N THR A 821 -22.08 -29.76 -47.09
CA THR A 821 -20.74 -29.69 -47.72
C THR A 821 -20.85 -29.86 -49.23
N ASN A 822 -19.74 -29.73 -49.94
CA ASN A 822 -19.66 -30.03 -51.37
C ASN A 822 -20.01 -31.49 -51.73
N ASN A 823 -20.01 -32.40 -50.75
CA ASN A 823 -20.37 -33.81 -50.94
C ASN A 823 -21.81 -34.12 -50.53
N THR A 824 -22.59 -33.13 -50.06
CA THR A 824 -23.99 -33.36 -49.66
C THR A 824 -24.85 -33.67 -50.89
N PRO A 825 -25.49 -34.85 -50.97
CA PRO A 825 -26.39 -35.17 -52.08
C PRO A 825 -27.58 -34.23 -52.13
N ASN A 826 -28.03 -33.86 -53.34
CA ASN A 826 -29.19 -32.97 -53.56
C ASN A 826 -29.11 -31.66 -52.77
N LEU A 827 -27.92 -31.07 -52.68
CA LEU A 827 -27.59 -29.90 -51.85
C LEU A 827 -28.64 -28.79 -51.91
N GLU A 828 -29.15 -28.43 -53.10
CA GLU A 828 -30.14 -27.36 -53.25
C GLU A 828 -31.46 -27.68 -52.55
N THR A 829 -31.90 -28.94 -52.62
CA THR A 829 -33.12 -29.39 -51.95
C THR A 829 -32.93 -29.42 -50.44
N ILE A 830 -31.80 -29.91 -49.96
CA ILE A 830 -31.45 -29.92 -48.53
C ILE A 830 -31.34 -28.49 -48.00
N PHE A 831 -30.67 -27.58 -48.72
CA PHE A 831 -30.57 -26.19 -48.31
C PHE A 831 -31.95 -25.54 -48.20
N ARG A 832 -32.82 -25.73 -49.20
CA ARG A 832 -34.20 -25.21 -49.17
C ARG A 832 -34.98 -25.72 -47.95
N GLN A 833 -34.83 -27.00 -47.61
CA GLN A 833 -35.44 -27.57 -46.40
C GLN A 833 -34.85 -26.94 -45.13
N ASN A 834 -33.53 -26.80 -45.04
CA ASN A 834 -32.86 -26.21 -43.88
C ASN A 834 -33.15 -24.71 -43.72
N ALA A 835 -33.32 -23.97 -44.82
CA ALA A 835 -33.66 -22.54 -44.85
C ALA A 835 -35.14 -22.26 -44.53
N THR A 836 -36.01 -23.28 -44.64
CA THR A 836 -37.41 -23.22 -44.21
C THR A 836 -37.48 -23.52 -42.72
N VAL A 837 -36.99 -22.58 -41.92
CA VAL A 837 -36.92 -22.69 -40.45
C VAL A 837 -38.30 -22.56 -39.78
N GLY A 838 -39.30 -22.11 -40.53
CA GLY A 838 -40.67 -21.88 -40.07
C GLY A 838 -40.91 -20.41 -39.69
N THR A 839 -42.18 -20.05 -39.44
CA THR A 839 -42.61 -18.66 -39.15
C THR A 839 -43.17 -18.50 -37.73
N GLY A 840 -42.88 -19.47 -36.85
CA GLY A 840 -43.38 -19.52 -35.46
C GLY A 840 -42.44 -18.91 -34.41
N GLY A 841 -41.48 -18.09 -34.83
CA GLY A 841 -40.44 -17.52 -33.99
C GLY A 841 -40.88 -16.42 -33.05
N SER A 842 -39.94 -15.91 -32.26
CA SER A 842 -40.14 -14.82 -31.31
C SER A 842 -40.12 -13.47 -32.02
N SER A 843 -40.97 -12.54 -31.57
CA SER A 843 -40.93 -11.11 -31.97
C SER A 843 -39.75 -10.33 -31.34
N ASP A 844 -38.72 -11.02 -30.87
CA ASP A 844 -37.52 -10.45 -30.23
C ASP A 844 -36.33 -11.08 -30.93
N GLU A 845 -36.11 -10.63 -32.15
CA GLU A 845 -35.13 -11.19 -33.06
C GLU A 845 -33.74 -10.70 -32.75
N ARG A 846 -32.82 -11.61 -32.48
CA ARG A 846 -31.46 -11.25 -32.07
C ARG A 846 -30.44 -11.95 -32.95
N GLY A 847 -30.46 -11.65 -34.25
CA GLY A 847 -29.59 -12.34 -35.21
C GLY A 847 -28.10 -12.18 -34.95
N LEU A 848 -27.63 -11.04 -34.40
CA LEU A 848 -26.23 -10.91 -33.99
C LEU A 848 -25.89 -11.85 -32.83
N GLU A 849 -26.75 -11.94 -31.82
CA GLU A 849 -26.59 -12.86 -30.68
C GLU A 849 -26.73 -14.33 -31.10
N ALA A 850 -27.69 -14.66 -31.97
CA ALA A 850 -27.87 -16.01 -32.48
C ALA A 850 -26.65 -16.47 -33.29
N ALA A 851 -26.09 -15.62 -34.15
CA ALA A 851 -24.83 -15.88 -34.84
C ALA A 851 -23.67 -16.08 -33.86
N ARG A 852 -23.58 -15.25 -32.82
CA ARG A 852 -22.56 -15.38 -31.77
C ARG A 852 -22.66 -16.74 -31.06
N LEU A 853 -23.86 -17.12 -30.63
CA LEU A 853 -24.14 -18.40 -29.97
C LEU A 853 -23.81 -19.60 -30.87
N ALA A 854 -24.16 -19.52 -32.16
CA ALA A 854 -23.88 -20.55 -33.15
C ALA A 854 -22.40 -20.78 -33.38
N LEU A 855 -21.57 -19.76 -33.16
CA LEU A 855 -20.13 -19.74 -33.39
C LEU A 855 -19.30 -19.79 -32.09
N SER A 856 -19.95 -19.94 -30.94
CA SER A 856 -19.30 -19.96 -29.62
C SER A 856 -19.28 -21.35 -28.99
N PRO A 857 -18.28 -21.69 -28.17
CA PRO A 857 -18.34 -22.86 -27.30
C PRO A 857 -19.52 -22.76 -26.31
N PRO A 858 -20.16 -23.89 -25.94
CA PRO A 858 -19.84 -25.25 -26.37
C PRO A 858 -20.38 -25.60 -27.76
N THR A 859 -21.26 -24.80 -28.36
CA THR A 859 -22.02 -25.15 -29.57
C THR A 859 -21.13 -25.66 -30.70
N ILE A 860 -20.00 -25.01 -30.96
CA ILE A 860 -19.03 -25.41 -32.00
C ILE A 860 -17.97 -26.44 -31.56
N THR A 861 -17.77 -26.67 -30.26
CA THR A 861 -16.69 -27.54 -29.75
C THR A 861 -17.21 -28.91 -29.35
N THR A 862 -18.24 -28.95 -28.51
CA THR A 862 -18.85 -30.17 -27.96
C THR A 862 -20.35 -30.27 -28.20
N GLY A 863 -20.98 -29.19 -28.68
CA GLY A 863 -22.41 -29.08 -28.94
C GLY A 863 -22.83 -29.49 -30.35
N THR A 864 -24.04 -29.05 -30.72
CA THR A 864 -24.75 -29.46 -31.94
C THR A 864 -24.12 -28.95 -33.25
N ASN A 865 -23.26 -27.93 -33.18
CA ASN A 865 -22.57 -27.36 -34.33
C ASN A 865 -21.13 -27.86 -34.46
N LYS A 866 -20.76 -28.90 -33.68
CA LYS A 866 -19.41 -29.48 -33.70
C LYS A 866 -18.99 -29.84 -35.13
N GLY A 867 -17.84 -29.31 -35.55
CA GLY A 867 -17.26 -29.55 -36.87
C GLY A 867 -17.58 -28.48 -37.91
N PHE A 868 -18.50 -27.54 -37.63
CA PHE A 868 -18.89 -26.48 -38.56
C PHE A 868 -17.77 -25.47 -38.84
N LEU A 869 -17.11 -24.99 -37.78
CA LEU A 869 -16.13 -23.91 -37.87
C LEU A 869 -14.72 -24.46 -38.03
N ARG A 870 -14.09 -24.24 -39.19
CA ARG A 870 -12.72 -24.66 -39.51
C ARG A 870 -11.72 -23.52 -39.34
N LYS A 871 -10.55 -23.79 -38.77
CA LYS A 871 -9.56 -22.75 -38.47
C LYS A 871 -8.94 -22.13 -39.74
N ASP A 872 -8.77 -22.92 -40.80
CA ASP A 872 -8.11 -22.53 -42.06
C ASP A 872 -9.09 -22.05 -43.15
N ALA A 873 -10.41 -22.06 -42.88
CA ALA A 873 -11.43 -21.53 -43.77
C ALA A 873 -11.72 -20.05 -43.49
N SER A 874 -12.15 -19.28 -44.49
CA SER A 874 -12.87 -18.02 -44.21
C SER A 874 -14.26 -18.31 -43.65
N LEU A 875 -14.86 -17.36 -42.96
CA LEU A 875 -16.20 -17.42 -42.38
C LEU A 875 -17.04 -16.28 -42.95
N SER A 876 -18.22 -16.62 -43.45
CA SER A 876 -19.22 -15.65 -43.87
C SER A 876 -20.51 -15.86 -43.11
N VAL A 877 -21.03 -14.81 -42.48
CA VAL A 877 -22.36 -14.82 -41.88
C VAL A 877 -23.29 -14.05 -42.79
N ILE A 878 -24.45 -14.60 -43.11
CA ILE A 878 -25.48 -13.98 -43.94
C ILE A 878 -26.75 -13.92 -43.10
N VAL A 879 -27.15 -12.71 -42.70
CA VAL A 879 -28.43 -12.52 -42.00
C VAL A 879 -29.54 -12.20 -43.01
N ILE A 880 -30.71 -12.79 -42.81
CA ILE A 880 -31.92 -12.55 -43.59
C ILE A 880 -33.02 -12.26 -42.58
N SER A 881 -33.51 -11.02 -42.54
CA SER A 881 -34.51 -10.58 -41.56
C SER A 881 -35.24 -9.35 -42.07
N ASP A 882 -36.56 -9.32 -41.93
CA ASP A 882 -37.39 -8.14 -42.17
C ASP A 882 -37.58 -7.28 -40.90
N GLU A 883 -37.12 -7.75 -39.75
CA GLU A 883 -37.11 -7.01 -38.50
C GLU A 883 -35.74 -6.41 -38.11
N ALA A 884 -35.75 -5.63 -37.04
CA ALA A 884 -34.56 -5.02 -36.46
C ALA A 884 -33.87 -5.94 -35.44
N ASP A 885 -32.53 -5.98 -35.46
CA ASP A 885 -31.74 -6.70 -34.46
C ASP A 885 -31.97 -6.15 -33.03
N GLY A 886 -32.56 -6.98 -32.17
CA GLY A 886 -32.78 -6.79 -30.74
C GLY A 886 -31.65 -7.31 -29.85
N SER A 887 -30.49 -7.63 -30.41
CA SER A 887 -29.34 -8.13 -29.64
C SER A 887 -28.90 -7.12 -28.58
N SER A 888 -28.74 -7.60 -27.34
CA SER A 888 -28.62 -6.72 -26.17
C SER A 888 -27.28 -5.98 -26.06
N GLN A 889 -26.21 -6.51 -26.65
CA GLN A 889 -24.89 -5.90 -26.58
C GLN A 889 -24.70 -4.83 -27.67
N PRO A 890 -23.76 -3.87 -27.50
CA PRO A 890 -23.40 -2.94 -28.56
C PRO A 890 -22.89 -3.66 -29.82
N VAL A 891 -23.10 -3.09 -31.01
CA VAL A 891 -22.62 -3.68 -32.28
C VAL A 891 -21.11 -3.95 -32.24
N GLN A 892 -20.33 -3.08 -31.60
CA GLN A 892 -18.89 -3.24 -31.48
C GLN A 892 -18.48 -4.51 -30.72
N TYR A 893 -19.24 -4.93 -29.71
CA TYR A 893 -19.00 -6.18 -28.98
C TYR A 893 -19.08 -7.37 -29.94
N TYR A 894 -20.15 -7.45 -30.74
CA TYR A 894 -20.34 -8.50 -31.73
C TYR A 894 -19.27 -8.47 -32.82
N LEU A 895 -18.91 -7.27 -33.30
CA LEU A 895 -17.88 -7.08 -34.32
C LEU A 895 -16.53 -7.61 -33.83
N ASN A 896 -16.13 -7.21 -32.62
CA ASN A 896 -14.89 -7.65 -32.01
C ASN A 896 -14.89 -9.17 -31.77
N PHE A 897 -16.02 -9.74 -31.33
CA PHE A 897 -16.17 -11.20 -31.20
C PHE A 897 -15.92 -11.91 -32.54
N PHE A 898 -16.63 -11.52 -33.60
CA PHE A 898 -16.53 -12.22 -34.88
C PHE A 898 -15.17 -12.06 -35.54
N LEU A 899 -14.56 -10.87 -35.49
CA LEU A 899 -13.19 -10.66 -35.96
C LEU A 899 -12.18 -11.51 -35.16
N GLY A 900 -12.44 -11.72 -33.87
CA GLY A 900 -11.63 -12.57 -33.00
C GLY A 900 -11.61 -14.05 -33.41
N ILE A 901 -12.69 -14.58 -34.01
CA ILE A 901 -12.81 -16.00 -34.36
C ILE A 901 -11.67 -16.48 -35.27
N LYS A 902 -11.28 -15.66 -36.25
CA LYS A 902 -10.22 -16.00 -37.22
C LYS A 902 -8.89 -15.32 -36.89
N GLY A 903 -8.82 -14.59 -35.77
CA GLY A 903 -7.67 -13.82 -35.32
C GLY A 903 -7.71 -12.37 -35.81
N VAL A 904 -7.31 -11.44 -34.93
CA VAL A 904 -7.39 -9.98 -35.13
C VAL A 904 -6.62 -9.46 -36.36
N ARG A 905 -5.65 -10.23 -36.87
CA ARG A 905 -4.85 -9.93 -38.06
C ARG A 905 -5.43 -10.49 -39.35
N ASN A 906 -6.45 -11.35 -39.27
CA ASN A 906 -7.07 -12.02 -40.41
C ASN A 906 -8.48 -11.49 -40.67
N LYS A 907 -8.65 -10.15 -40.68
CA LYS A 907 -9.97 -9.53 -40.78
C LYS A 907 -10.75 -9.95 -42.03
N ASP A 908 -10.07 -10.30 -43.12
CA ASP A 908 -10.73 -10.82 -44.35
C ASP A 908 -11.17 -12.28 -44.29
N LEU A 909 -10.74 -13.03 -43.27
CA LEU A 909 -11.30 -14.36 -43.03
C LEU A 909 -12.69 -14.27 -42.39
N PHE A 910 -13.22 -13.08 -42.12
CA PHE A 910 -14.59 -12.89 -41.66
C PHE A 910 -15.33 -11.82 -42.48
N ARG A 911 -16.53 -12.13 -42.95
CA ARG A 911 -17.45 -11.14 -43.53
C ARG A 911 -18.86 -11.33 -43.01
N PHE A 912 -19.55 -10.22 -42.76
CA PHE A 912 -20.96 -10.21 -42.39
C PHE A 912 -21.78 -9.59 -43.52
N HIS A 913 -22.71 -10.35 -44.07
CA HIS A 913 -23.60 -9.95 -45.16
C HIS A 913 -25.03 -9.86 -44.63
N GLY A 914 -25.88 -9.09 -45.30
CA GLY A 914 -27.29 -9.00 -44.91
C GLY A 914 -28.23 -8.79 -46.08
N ILE A 915 -29.34 -9.52 -46.05
CA ILE A 915 -30.56 -9.26 -46.80
C ILE A 915 -31.57 -8.75 -45.76
N ILE A 916 -31.66 -7.43 -45.61
CA ILE A 916 -32.31 -6.79 -44.46
C ILE A 916 -33.29 -5.70 -44.88
N GLY A 917 -34.08 -5.17 -43.94
CA GLY A 917 -35.01 -4.05 -44.15
C GLY A 917 -34.38 -2.70 -44.60
N TYR A 918 -33.07 -2.60 -44.75
CA TYR A 918 -32.40 -1.42 -45.31
C TYR A 918 -32.45 -1.45 -46.85
N ASP A 919 -32.82 -0.33 -47.46
CA ASP A 919 -32.78 -0.17 -48.92
C ASP A 919 -31.53 0.62 -49.36
N PRO A 920 -30.54 -0.02 -50.00
CA PRO A 920 -29.33 0.64 -50.46
C PRO A 920 -29.56 1.67 -51.57
N ALA A 921 -30.62 1.54 -52.37
CA ALA A 921 -30.91 2.45 -53.47
C ALA A 921 -31.45 3.79 -52.96
N THR A 922 -32.36 3.74 -51.99
CA THR A 922 -32.96 4.94 -51.38
C THR A 922 -32.25 5.41 -50.10
N LYS A 923 -31.31 4.60 -49.58
CA LYS A 923 -30.59 4.81 -48.31
C LYS A 923 -31.50 4.91 -47.08
N LYS A 924 -32.65 4.26 -47.09
CA LYS A 924 -33.63 4.28 -46.00
C LYS A 924 -33.51 3.02 -45.13
N ASN A 925 -33.69 3.20 -43.82
CA ASN A 925 -33.72 2.13 -42.80
C ASN A 925 -35.06 1.36 -42.75
N GLN A 926 -35.83 1.44 -43.82
CA GLN A 926 -37.05 0.69 -44.03
C GLN A 926 -37.21 0.49 -45.54
N CYS A 927 -37.76 -0.65 -45.94
CA CYS A 927 -38.07 -0.93 -47.32
C CYS A 927 -39.53 -1.38 -47.47
N GLN A 928 -40.10 -1.06 -48.62
CA GLN A 928 -41.42 -1.52 -49.03
C GLN A 928 -41.39 -1.73 -50.54
N GLY A 929 -41.75 -2.92 -51.00
CA GLY A 929 -41.72 -3.27 -52.42
C GLY A 929 -42.51 -4.53 -52.72
N SER A 930 -42.46 -4.97 -53.99
CA SER A 930 -43.10 -6.21 -54.43
C SER A 930 -42.52 -7.48 -53.81
N GLY A 931 -41.33 -7.38 -53.20
CA GLY A 931 -40.68 -8.47 -52.47
C GLY A 931 -40.90 -8.45 -50.96
N GLY A 932 -41.76 -7.56 -50.42
CA GLY A 932 -42.08 -7.51 -48.99
C GLY A 932 -41.96 -6.12 -48.36
N GLN A 933 -42.01 -6.08 -47.03
CA GLN A 933 -41.72 -4.90 -46.18
C GLN A 933 -40.65 -5.29 -45.16
N GLY A 934 -39.84 -4.34 -44.71
CA GLY A 934 -38.87 -4.59 -43.65
C GLY A 934 -38.35 -3.33 -42.99
N VAL A 935 -37.82 -3.46 -41.78
CA VAL A 935 -37.32 -2.38 -40.93
C VAL A 935 -35.89 -2.70 -40.50
N SER A 936 -35.06 -1.68 -40.29
CA SER A 936 -33.70 -1.81 -39.78
C SER A 936 -33.40 -0.74 -38.74
N THR A 937 -32.78 -1.11 -37.63
CA THR A 937 -32.21 -0.16 -36.66
C THR A 937 -30.83 0.36 -37.07
N GLY A 938 -30.28 -0.13 -38.20
CA GLY A 938 -28.91 0.15 -38.62
C GLY A 938 -27.85 -0.74 -37.96
N ARG A 939 -28.21 -1.59 -37.00
CA ARG A 939 -27.25 -2.49 -36.31
C ARG A 939 -26.60 -3.50 -37.27
N TYR A 940 -27.40 -4.21 -38.06
CA TYR A 940 -26.88 -5.07 -39.13
C TYR A 940 -26.08 -4.26 -40.16
N LEU A 941 -26.57 -3.08 -40.56
CA LEU A 941 -25.88 -2.23 -41.54
C LEU A 941 -24.47 -1.85 -41.07
N SER A 942 -24.32 -1.43 -39.82
CA SER A 942 -23.02 -1.10 -39.22
C SER A 942 -22.07 -2.30 -39.20
N MET A 943 -22.57 -3.51 -38.92
CA MET A 943 -21.79 -4.75 -38.98
C MET A 943 -21.33 -5.07 -40.41
N ILE A 944 -22.24 -4.97 -41.39
CA ILE A 944 -21.96 -5.24 -42.80
C ILE A 944 -20.91 -4.27 -43.34
N GLN A 945 -21.07 -2.97 -43.06
CA GLN A 945 -20.14 -1.93 -43.50
C GLN A 945 -18.75 -2.11 -42.86
N SER A 946 -18.70 -2.42 -41.57
CA SER A 946 -17.43 -2.62 -40.84
C SER A 946 -16.65 -3.86 -41.28
N THR A 947 -17.30 -4.81 -41.95
CA THR A 947 -16.70 -6.07 -42.42
C THR A 947 -16.58 -6.17 -43.95
N GLY A 948 -16.93 -5.09 -44.68
CA GLY A 948 -16.88 -5.08 -46.14
C GLY A 948 -17.80 -6.12 -46.79
N GLY A 949 -18.91 -6.45 -46.12
CA GLY A 949 -19.92 -7.38 -46.61
C GLY A 949 -20.89 -6.73 -47.60
N VAL A 950 -21.78 -7.56 -48.15
CA VAL A 950 -22.81 -7.12 -49.10
C VAL A 950 -24.10 -6.83 -48.32
N VAL A 951 -24.66 -5.64 -48.54
CA VAL A 951 -26.00 -5.28 -48.07
C VAL A 951 -26.97 -5.35 -49.25
N ALA A 952 -28.09 -6.03 -49.05
CA ALA A 952 -29.20 -6.09 -49.99
C ALA A 952 -30.52 -5.81 -49.25
N SER A 953 -31.46 -5.23 -49.98
CA SER A 953 -32.83 -5.03 -49.46
C SER A 953 -33.60 -6.33 -49.53
N ILE A 954 -34.23 -6.72 -48.42
CA ILE A 954 -35.13 -7.89 -48.38
C ILE A 954 -36.35 -7.71 -49.29
N CYS A 955 -36.77 -6.46 -49.50
CA CYS A 955 -37.90 -6.10 -50.37
C CYS A 955 -37.59 -6.20 -51.88
N ASN A 956 -36.36 -6.58 -52.27
CA ASN A 956 -35.98 -6.71 -53.67
C ASN A 956 -36.60 -7.98 -54.30
N ALA A 957 -37.35 -7.82 -55.38
CA ALA A 957 -37.95 -8.95 -56.10
C ALA A 957 -36.92 -9.88 -56.78
N ASN A 958 -35.73 -9.38 -57.13
CA ASN A 958 -34.72 -10.18 -57.83
C ASN A 958 -33.73 -10.86 -56.86
N TRP A 959 -34.22 -11.87 -56.13
CA TRP A 959 -33.42 -12.66 -55.20
C TRP A 959 -32.26 -13.40 -55.88
N SER A 960 -32.41 -13.82 -57.14
CA SER A 960 -31.35 -14.47 -57.91
C SER A 960 -30.10 -13.58 -58.05
N GLN A 961 -30.29 -12.30 -58.39
CA GLN A 961 -29.19 -11.34 -58.50
C GLN A 961 -28.60 -11.00 -57.14
N THR A 962 -29.45 -10.80 -56.12
CA THR A 962 -29.01 -10.55 -54.74
C THR A 962 -28.08 -11.65 -54.25
N LEU A 963 -28.52 -12.91 -54.36
CA LEU A 963 -27.75 -14.07 -53.93
C LEU A 963 -26.50 -14.30 -54.79
N SER A 964 -26.56 -14.01 -56.09
CA SER A 964 -25.37 -14.04 -56.95
C SER A 964 -24.33 -12.99 -56.51
N ASN A 965 -24.74 -11.76 -56.18
CA ASN A 965 -23.83 -10.72 -55.71
C ASN A 965 -23.13 -11.14 -54.41
N ILE A 966 -23.88 -11.66 -53.43
CA ILE A 966 -23.31 -12.20 -52.19
C ILE A 966 -22.34 -13.36 -52.51
N GLY A 967 -22.75 -14.29 -53.37
CA GLY A 967 -21.93 -15.44 -53.79
C GLY A 967 -20.60 -15.03 -54.43
N THR A 968 -20.57 -14.00 -55.29
CA THR A 968 -19.33 -13.51 -55.92
C THR A 968 -18.31 -13.00 -54.93
N VAL A 969 -18.76 -12.37 -53.84
CA VAL A 969 -17.88 -11.84 -52.79
C VAL A 969 -17.40 -12.96 -51.88
N ILE A 970 -18.26 -13.91 -51.53
CA ILE A 970 -17.91 -15.03 -50.65
C ILE A 970 -16.95 -15.99 -51.36
N PHE A 971 -17.28 -16.44 -52.57
CA PHE A 971 -16.53 -17.47 -53.29
C PHE A 971 -15.40 -16.93 -54.17
N GLY A 972 -15.24 -15.61 -54.24
CA GLY A 972 -14.21 -14.95 -55.03
C GLY A 972 -12.78 -15.27 -54.60
N LEU A 973 -11.83 -15.12 -55.51
CA LEU A 973 -10.41 -15.20 -55.19
C LEU A 973 -10.00 -14.02 -54.29
N LYS A 974 -9.18 -14.32 -53.27
CA LYS A 974 -8.56 -13.30 -52.40
C LYS A 974 -7.84 -12.22 -53.22
N ARG A 975 -8.08 -10.97 -52.86
CA ARG A 975 -7.40 -9.78 -53.40
C ARG A 975 -6.42 -9.16 -52.43
N GLN A 976 -6.61 -9.40 -51.15
CA GLN A 976 -5.85 -8.79 -50.06
C GLN A 976 -5.07 -9.87 -49.33
N PHE A 977 -3.79 -9.60 -49.07
CA PHE A 977 -2.83 -10.53 -48.48
C PHE A 977 -2.10 -9.85 -47.31
N PHE A 978 -2.37 -10.30 -46.09
CA PHE A 978 -1.83 -9.69 -44.87
C PHE A 978 -0.40 -10.12 -44.61
N LEU A 979 0.45 -9.14 -44.37
CA LEU A 979 1.85 -9.36 -44.05
C LEU A 979 1.99 -9.79 -42.58
N THR A 980 2.91 -10.71 -42.32
CA THR A 980 3.21 -11.27 -40.99
C THR A 980 3.71 -10.18 -40.04
N ARG A 981 4.48 -9.23 -40.59
CA ARG A 981 5.10 -8.09 -39.90
C ARG A 981 4.78 -6.80 -40.63
N ALA A 982 4.70 -5.69 -39.89
CA ALA A 982 4.55 -4.38 -40.52
C ALA A 982 5.74 -4.08 -41.42
N ALA A 983 5.50 -3.66 -42.65
CA ALA A 983 6.53 -3.44 -43.65
C ALA A 983 6.93 -1.96 -43.72
N ASP A 984 8.21 -1.69 -43.99
CA ASP A 984 8.64 -0.39 -44.48
C ASP A 984 8.12 -0.27 -45.93
N PRO A 985 7.19 0.66 -46.22
CA PRO A 985 6.58 0.78 -47.53
C PRO A 985 7.59 0.93 -48.68
N LYS A 986 8.79 1.48 -48.40
CA LYS A 986 9.85 1.67 -49.39
C LYS A 986 10.62 0.39 -49.74
N SER A 987 10.46 -0.66 -48.95
CA SER A 987 11.19 -1.93 -49.09
C SER A 987 10.37 -3.04 -49.76
N ILE A 988 9.07 -2.82 -49.98
CA ILE A 988 8.13 -3.87 -50.41
C ILE A 988 8.37 -4.23 -51.87
N VAL A 989 8.61 -5.51 -52.13
CA VAL A 989 8.67 -6.13 -53.45
C VAL A 989 7.66 -7.26 -53.51
N VAL A 990 6.65 -7.12 -54.37
CA VAL A 990 5.62 -8.15 -54.58
C VAL A 990 5.95 -8.95 -55.84
N LYS A 991 6.04 -10.27 -55.71
CA LYS A 991 6.22 -11.22 -56.79
C LYS A 991 5.00 -12.12 -56.91
N VAL A 992 4.50 -12.34 -58.13
CA VAL A 992 3.46 -13.33 -58.41
C VAL A 992 4.05 -14.38 -59.35
N ASP A 993 4.03 -15.64 -58.92
CA ASP A 993 4.65 -16.77 -59.60
C ASP A 993 6.14 -16.52 -59.95
N GLY A 994 6.85 -15.85 -59.03
CA GLY A 994 8.27 -15.50 -59.16
C GLY A 994 8.55 -14.21 -59.93
N VAL A 995 7.54 -13.59 -60.57
CA VAL A 995 7.70 -12.36 -61.36
C VAL A 995 7.36 -11.14 -60.52
N VAL A 996 8.26 -10.16 -60.46
CA VAL A 996 8.00 -8.87 -59.77
C VAL A 996 6.86 -8.14 -60.47
N VAL A 997 5.82 -7.80 -59.70
CA VAL A 997 4.67 -7.06 -60.18
C VAL A 997 4.87 -5.59 -59.84
N ASN A 998 5.24 -4.79 -60.82
CA ASN A 998 5.29 -3.33 -60.68
C ASN A 998 3.86 -2.74 -60.67
N THR A 999 3.71 -1.55 -60.09
CA THR A 999 2.45 -0.83 -59.88
C THR A 999 1.69 -0.43 -61.15
N SER A 1000 2.03 -0.93 -62.35
CA SER A 1000 1.54 -0.37 -63.63
C SER A 1000 0.80 -1.36 -64.54
N ALA A 1001 0.59 -2.62 -64.15
CA ALA A 1001 -0.17 -3.59 -64.97
C ALA A 1001 -1.18 -4.46 -64.19
N THR A 1002 -0.92 -4.73 -62.92
CA THR A 1002 -1.89 -5.20 -61.91
C THR A 1002 -1.53 -4.49 -60.61
N THR A 1003 -2.09 -3.30 -60.42
CA THR A 1003 -1.82 -2.42 -59.30
C THR A 1003 -2.09 -3.17 -58.00
N TRP A 1004 -1.05 -3.28 -57.18
CA TRP A 1004 -1.21 -3.58 -55.77
C TRP A 1004 -0.87 -2.33 -54.98
N THR A 1005 -1.49 -2.19 -53.81
CA THR A 1005 -1.18 -1.14 -52.84
C THR A 1005 -0.86 -1.76 -51.50
N TYR A 1006 -0.01 -1.08 -50.71
CA TYR A 1006 0.21 -1.47 -49.32
C TYR A 1006 -0.72 -0.64 -48.43
N ASP A 1007 -1.59 -1.31 -47.67
CA ASP A 1007 -2.39 -0.69 -46.63
C ASP A 1007 -1.65 -0.78 -45.28
N PRO A 1008 -1.10 0.33 -44.76
CA PRO A 1008 -0.36 0.32 -43.50
C PRO A 1008 -1.26 0.18 -42.26
N ILE A 1009 -2.56 0.46 -42.37
CA ILE A 1009 -3.55 0.32 -41.29
C ILE A 1009 -3.84 -1.16 -41.09
N ASN A 1010 -4.14 -1.87 -42.17
CA ASN A 1010 -4.46 -3.30 -42.14
C ASN A 1010 -3.22 -4.20 -42.27
N ASN A 1011 -2.06 -3.62 -42.60
CA ASN A 1011 -0.82 -4.33 -42.88
C ASN A 1011 -0.96 -5.39 -43.98
N SER A 1012 -1.44 -4.98 -45.16
CA SER A 1012 -1.74 -5.90 -46.26
C SER A 1012 -1.31 -5.36 -47.62
N ILE A 1013 -1.13 -6.30 -48.56
CA ILE A 1013 -0.98 -6.04 -49.98
C ILE A 1013 -2.32 -6.30 -50.66
N ASP A 1014 -2.86 -5.25 -51.27
CA ASP A 1014 -4.20 -5.24 -51.83
C ASP A 1014 -4.10 -5.13 -53.35
N PHE A 1015 -4.53 -6.17 -54.07
CA PHE A 1015 -4.55 -6.19 -55.51
C PHE A 1015 -5.89 -5.67 -56.05
N ASP A 1016 -5.83 -4.75 -57.02
CA ASP A 1016 -7.03 -4.29 -57.75
C ASP A 1016 -7.78 -5.45 -58.42
N LYS A 1017 -7.01 -6.43 -58.93
CA LYS A 1017 -7.52 -7.68 -59.51
C LYS A 1017 -6.86 -8.88 -58.84
N ALA A 1018 -7.68 -9.83 -58.39
CA ALA A 1018 -7.21 -11.03 -57.69
C ALA A 1018 -6.16 -11.80 -58.52
N PRO A 1019 -5.03 -12.22 -57.92
CA PRO A 1019 -4.11 -13.17 -58.54
C PRO A 1019 -4.84 -14.46 -58.95
N LYS A 1020 -4.35 -15.13 -60.00
CA LYS A 1020 -4.98 -16.33 -60.55
C LYS A 1020 -4.98 -17.47 -59.51
N ALA A 1021 -5.99 -18.33 -59.58
CA ALA A 1021 -6.07 -19.51 -58.72
C ALA A 1021 -4.82 -20.40 -58.88
N GLY A 1022 -4.20 -20.78 -57.76
CA GLY A 1022 -2.96 -21.54 -57.74
C GLY A 1022 -1.67 -20.72 -57.79
N SER A 1023 -1.75 -19.41 -58.05
CA SER A 1023 -0.58 -18.53 -58.04
C SER A 1023 0.07 -18.45 -56.67
N THR A 1024 1.38 -18.26 -56.66
CA THR A 1024 2.19 -18.00 -55.46
C THR A 1024 2.51 -16.52 -55.40
N ILE A 1025 2.05 -15.84 -54.35
CA ILE A 1025 2.35 -14.43 -54.10
C ILE A 1025 3.46 -14.39 -53.06
N GLN A 1026 4.62 -13.86 -53.40
CA GLN A 1026 5.70 -13.62 -52.46
C GLN A 1026 5.83 -12.12 -52.23
N VAL A 1027 5.85 -11.71 -50.97
CA VAL A 1027 6.08 -10.32 -50.59
C VAL A 1027 7.35 -10.27 -49.78
N GLU A 1028 8.38 -9.66 -50.36
CA GLU A 1028 9.68 -9.42 -49.73
C GLU A 1028 9.70 -7.99 -49.21
N TYR A 1029 10.10 -7.80 -47.95
CA TYR A 1029 10.15 -6.48 -47.34
C TYR A 1029 11.03 -6.46 -46.10
N LYS A 1030 11.42 -5.26 -45.67
CA LYS A 1030 12.03 -5.02 -44.37
C LYS A 1030 10.94 -4.66 -43.38
N ALA A 1031 10.89 -5.40 -42.28
CA ALA A 1031 9.94 -5.14 -41.23
C ALA A 1031 10.35 -3.93 -40.37
N ILE A 1032 9.36 -3.13 -39.95
CA ILE A 1032 9.57 -1.96 -39.09
C ILE A 1032 9.47 -2.31 -37.61
N CYS A 1033 10.22 -1.56 -36.79
CA CYS A 1033 10.22 -1.62 -35.33
C CYS A 1033 9.41 -0.45 -34.75
N PHE A 1034 8.72 -0.66 -33.62
CA PHE A 1034 7.76 0.30 -33.02
C PHE A 1034 8.16 0.84 -31.66
#